data_AF-A0A9P9L8J3-F1
#
_entry.id   AF-A0A9P9L8J3-F1
#
_cell.length_a   1.000
_cell.length_b   1.000
_cell.length_c   1.000
_cell.angle_alpha   90.00
_cell.angle_beta   90.00
_cell.angle_gamma   90.00
#
_symmetry.space_group_name_H-M   'P 1'
#
loop_
_entity.id
_entity.type
_entity.pdbx_description
1 polymer ?
#
loop_
_entity_poly.entity_id
_entity_poly.type
_entity_poly.pdbx_seq_one_letter_code
_entity_poly.pdbx_strand_id
1 'polypeptide(L)'
;MRLLNTEPVELKYFADNAPQYAILSHTWDEEEVTFQDMEQGRAKDKKGYTKIKNCCSVARDNGYNYVWIDTCCIDKTSSAELTEAINSMYRYYREAEVCYSFLSDISTASDFSQSRWFTRGWTLQELIAPTHMIFFNREWQYLGTKASLGDKISERTGVPQAILSGAESLESASVAQRMSWAASRKTTRLEDRAYSLMGIFDINMPLLYGEGHKAFVRLQEEILRVSDDHSIFAWRHTDTRSDGGLLAETPDAFKDSKNIISWNPFTPYNSPFTVTNKGVHLDAPFIAQAEGGLGLVILHCAEAGSKDQLVGVYLRDPFLTMEHFERCRPQEFTLINLGRFSPSQYPTRNLCIRLRGKVSSRTLGSSVSKDQGLQPGHSTAGDQNSTTDGVEDAEGDEQEKDPQQKLFLAVSKGNEAVVKKLLALSDIDANSMNGDKRTPLSLAAEAGHERIVDLLLNRREVDINSRDKSGLSPLSYAAAMGHEKVVWILLARSDIEANSQDAGKRTAMGQDAIVELLLKAGADPCAVGYDTTPLWCAVVKGDEAMVEALLEYGANTEAKIKEGKTVLFYAVSLGHGSIVRQLLKHGANKEERDEDGWTLLIAAVSIFADTTDSDMLELLLDEGADVEAKDKDGNTPLMHGAWCLTTAKLLLARGAEVNARSKHGVTPLMKAAFYKENADVVKLFLEHGADPTAKDESDRTAASQANDEAALILLRGYSEGS
;
A
#
# COMPACT_ATOMS: atom_id res chain seq x y z
N MET A 1 -48.11 -7.76 23.08
CA MET A 1 -48.54 -8.44 21.84
C MET A 1 -50.07 -8.43 21.70
N ARG A 2 -50.62 -8.51 20.48
CA ARG A 2 -52.07 -8.74 20.27
C ARG A 2 -52.35 -10.21 19.99
N LEU A 3 -53.46 -10.72 20.49
CA LEU A 3 -53.97 -12.05 20.21
C LEU A 3 -55.43 -11.96 19.77
N LEU A 4 -55.85 -12.92 18.96
CA LEU A 4 -57.24 -13.08 18.55
C LEU A 4 -57.94 -14.03 19.52
N ASN A 5 -59.00 -13.58 20.17
CA ASN A 5 -59.86 -14.45 20.96
C ASN A 5 -60.56 -15.46 20.04
N THR A 6 -60.65 -16.73 20.45
CA THR A 6 -61.32 -17.76 19.65
C THR A 6 -62.85 -17.59 19.69
N GLU A 7 -63.41 -17.03 20.77
CA GLU A 7 -64.83 -16.72 20.88
C GLU A 7 -65.14 -15.57 21.86
N PRO A 8 -65.77 -14.47 21.40
CA PRO A 8 -65.96 -14.07 19.99
C PRO A 8 -64.61 -13.81 19.29
N VAL A 9 -64.59 -13.89 17.95
CA VAL A 9 -63.39 -13.69 17.12
C VAL A 9 -63.00 -12.20 17.08
N GLU A 10 -62.33 -11.75 18.13
CA GLU A 10 -62.00 -10.33 18.39
C GLU A 10 -60.56 -10.17 18.87
N LEU A 11 -59.90 -9.08 18.48
CA LEU A 11 -58.53 -8.77 18.87
C LEU A 11 -58.48 -8.27 20.31
N LYS A 12 -57.52 -8.77 21.09
CA LYS A 12 -57.18 -8.28 22.43
C LYS A 12 -55.69 -7.98 22.52
N TYR A 13 -55.37 -6.84 23.13
CA TYR A 13 -54.00 -6.43 23.40
C TYR A 13 -53.56 -6.87 24.80
N PHE A 14 -52.36 -7.41 24.90
CA PHE A 14 -51.70 -7.80 26.15
C PHE A 14 -50.36 -7.06 26.23
N ALA A 15 -50.21 -6.19 27.23
CA ALA A 15 -48.98 -5.43 27.45
C ALA A 15 -47.85 -6.37 27.91
N ASP A 16 -48.08 -7.11 28.99
CA ASP A 16 -47.20 -8.13 29.57
C ASP A 16 -48.01 -9.39 29.94
N ASN A 17 -47.34 -10.53 30.12
CA ASN A 17 -47.95 -11.82 30.49
C ASN A 17 -49.07 -12.28 29.54
N ALA A 18 -48.70 -12.52 28.28
CA ALA A 18 -49.63 -13.11 27.32
C ALA A 18 -50.17 -14.46 27.85
N PRO A 19 -51.48 -14.72 27.76
CA PRO A 19 -52.06 -16.02 28.13
C PRO A 19 -51.55 -17.11 27.19
N GLN A 20 -51.72 -18.38 27.55
CA GLN A 20 -51.47 -19.49 26.62
C GLN A 20 -52.24 -19.30 25.32
N TYR A 21 -51.54 -19.46 24.19
CA TYR A 21 -52.08 -19.23 22.86
C TYR A 21 -51.58 -20.29 21.87
N ALA A 22 -52.42 -20.56 20.88
CA ALA A 22 -52.01 -21.26 19.66
C ALA A 22 -51.52 -20.24 18.63
N ILE A 23 -50.73 -20.67 17.65
CA ILE A 23 -50.22 -19.80 16.58
C ILE A 23 -50.53 -20.39 15.21
N LEU A 24 -50.90 -19.55 14.26
CA LEU A 24 -51.13 -19.96 12.87
C LEU A 24 -49.91 -19.64 12.01
N SER A 25 -49.38 -20.65 11.31
CA SER A 25 -48.29 -20.50 10.35
C SER A 25 -48.73 -19.73 9.09
N HIS A 26 -47.82 -18.90 8.59
CA HIS A 26 -48.03 -17.93 7.53
C HIS A 26 -47.95 -18.58 6.14
N THR A 27 -49.10 -19.02 5.64
CA THR A 27 -49.30 -19.38 4.22
C THR A 27 -50.73 -19.05 3.81
N TRP A 28 -50.92 -17.90 3.20
CA TRP A 28 -52.23 -17.40 2.83
C TRP A 28 -52.46 -17.46 1.32
N ASP A 29 -53.75 -17.48 0.97
CA ASP A 29 -54.24 -17.34 -0.40
C ASP A 29 -54.80 -15.92 -0.59
N GLU A 30 -55.55 -15.69 -1.66
CA GLU A 30 -56.12 -14.38 -1.97
C GLU A 30 -57.00 -13.81 -0.84
N GLU A 31 -57.02 -12.47 -0.72
CA GLU A 31 -57.82 -11.71 0.25
C GLU A 31 -57.48 -12.00 1.74
N GLU A 32 -56.20 -11.86 2.11
CA GLU A 32 -55.75 -11.86 3.50
C GLU A 32 -56.51 -10.82 4.35
N VAL A 33 -56.91 -11.22 5.55
CA VAL A 33 -57.53 -10.34 6.55
C VAL A 33 -56.42 -9.62 7.30
N THR A 34 -56.40 -8.29 7.20
CA THR A 34 -55.42 -7.45 7.88
C THR A 34 -55.94 -7.00 9.25
N PHE A 35 -55.06 -6.42 10.07
CA PHE A 35 -55.43 -5.77 11.33
C PHE A 35 -56.55 -4.72 11.14
N GLN A 36 -56.47 -3.90 10.10
CA GLN A 36 -57.46 -2.86 9.81
C GLN A 36 -58.82 -3.45 9.43
N ASP A 37 -58.86 -4.60 8.75
CA ASP A 37 -60.13 -5.25 8.43
C ASP A 37 -60.82 -5.79 9.68
N MET A 38 -60.04 -6.24 10.68
CA MET A 38 -60.57 -6.65 11.98
C MET A 38 -61.13 -5.46 12.75
N GLU A 39 -60.38 -4.34 12.85
CA GLU A 39 -60.83 -3.14 13.55
C GLU A 39 -62.06 -2.49 12.91
N GLN A 40 -62.14 -2.49 11.58
CA GLN A 40 -63.23 -1.87 10.83
C GLN A 40 -64.43 -2.81 10.64
N GLY A 41 -64.38 -4.04 11.17
CA GLY A 41 -65.45 -5.03 11.02
C GLY A 41 -65.64 -5.59 9.61
N ARG A 42 -64.74 -5.27 8.66
CA ARG A 42 -64.76 -5.73 7.26
C ARG A 42 -64.12 -7.10 7.05
N ALA A 43 -63.56 -7.70 8.10
CA ALA A 43 -62.92 -9.01 8.03
C ALA A 43 -63.86 -10.09 7.45
N LYS A 44 -65.16 -10.05 7.81
CA LYS A 44 -66.16 -11.04 7.37
C LYS A 44 -66.39 -11.08 5.86
N ASP A 45 -66.02 -10.00 5.15
CA ASP A 45 -66.25 -9.85 3.72
C ASP A 45 -65.13 -10.48 2.87
N LYS A 46 -64.03 -10.91 3.51
CA LYS A 46 -62.84 -11.47 2.84
C LYS A 46 -62.83 -12.99 2.86
N LYS A 47 -62.41 -13.62 1.76
CA LYS A 47 -62.23 -15.09 1.68
C LYS A 47 -61.31 -15.63 2.78
N GLY A 48 -60.23 -14.91 3.11
CA GLY A 48 -59.27 -15.29 4.16
C GLY A 48 -59.89 -15.45 5.56
N TYR A 49 -61.06 -14.85 5.82
CA TYR A 49 -61.73 -14.94 7.12
C TYR A 49 -62.21 -16.35 7.47
N THR A 50 -62.50 -17.17 6.45
CA THR A 50 -62.85 -18.59 6.67
C THR A 50 -61.69 -19.35 7.30
N LYS A 51 -60.45 -19.09 6.85
CA LYS A 51 -59.24 -19.70 7.42
C LYS A 51 -59.05 -19.29 8.89
N ILE A 52 -59.30 -18.02 9.22
CA ILE A 52 -59.27 -17.52 10.60
C ILE A 52 -60.31 -18.23 11.46
N LYS A 53 -61.57 -18.31 11.02
CA LYS A 53 -62.65 -18.97 11.76
C LYS A 53 -62.36 -20.45 12.02
N ASN A 54 -61.88 -21.17 11.00
CA ASN A 54 -61.52 -22.57 11.15
C ASN A 54 -60.33 -22.75 12.12
N CYS A 55 -59.32 -21.88 12.03
CA CYS A 55 -58.21 -21.87 12.99
C CYS A 55 -58.69 -21.63 14.42
N CYS A 56 -59.56 -20.64 14.65
CA CYS A 56 -60.15 -20.39 15.97
C CYS A 56 -60.99 -21.57 16.46
N SER A 57 -61.69 -22.27 15.56
CA SER A 57 -62.45 -23.48 15.92
C SER A 57 -61.51 -24.58 16.39
N VAL A 58 -60.48 -24.91 15.60
CA VAL A 58 -59.48 -25.93 15.95
C VAL A 58 -58.77 -25.59 17.25
N ALA A 59 -58.40 -24.31 17.43
CA ALA A 59 -57.78 -23.83 18.67
C ALA A 59 -58.69 -24.04 19.88
N ARG A 60 -59.98 -23.69 19.77
CA ARG A 60 -60.98 -23.88 20.84
C ARG A 60 -61.18 -25.36 21.15
N ASP A 61 -61.28 -26.20 20.14
CA ASP A 61 -61.43 -27.65 20.28
C ASP A 61 -60.20 -28.29 20.94
N ASN A 62 -59.04 -27.61 20.88
CA ASN A 62 -57.80 -28.01 21.55
C ASN A 62 -57.58 -27.30 22.89
N GLY A 63 -58.55 -26.53 23.38
CA GLY A 63 -58.53 -25.87 24.69
C GLY A 63 -57.87 -24.49 24.74
N TYR A 64 -57.58 -23.88 23.58
CA TYR A 64 -56.95 -22.57 23.51
C TYR A 64 -57.98 -21.45 23.28
N ASN A 65 -57.96 -20.46 24.17
CA ASN A 65 -58.83 -19.28 24.08
C ASN A 65 -58.28 -18.19 23.15
N TYR A 66 -57.00 -18.26 22.79
CA TYR A 66 -56.31 -17.23 22.03
C TYR A 66 -55.47 -17.83 20.91
N VAL A 67 -55.45 -17.14 19.77
CA VAL A 67 -54.61 -17.47 18.62
C VAL A 67 -53.82 -16.24 18.18
N TRP A 68 -52.53 -16.41 17.89
CA TRP A 68 -51.74 -15.40 17.20
C TRP A 68 -51.73 -15.66 15.69
N ILE A 69 -52.00 -14.62 14.91
CA ILE A 69 -52.04 -14.66 13.44
C ILE A 69 -51.37 -13.41 12.89
N ASP A 70 -50.26 -13.57 12.15
CA ASP A 70 -49.40 -12.45 11.72
C ASP A 70 -50.13 -11.37 10.91
N THR A 71 -51.12 -11.76 10.08
CA THR A 71 -51.81 -10.83 9.18
C THR A 71 -52.72 -9.87 9.92
N CYS A 72 -53.34 -10.30 11.02
CA CYS A 72 -54.34 -9.52 11.73
C CYS A 72 -53.99 -9.18 13.18
N CYS A 73 -52.95 -9.81 13.77
CA CYS A 73 -52.45 -9.44 15.10
C CYS A 73 -51.37 -8.35 15.06
N ILE A 74 -50.81 -8.06 13.88
CA ILE A 74 -49.78 -7.02 13.69
C ILE A 74 -50.37 -5.88 12.87
N ASP A 75 -50.24 -4.65 13.37
CA ASP A 75 -50.49 -3.47 12.57
C ASP A 75 -49.30 -3.21 11.62
N LYS A 76 -49.41 -3.75 10.40
CA LYS A 76 -48.38 -3.60 9.35
C LYS A 76 -48.28 -2.16 8.81
N THR A 77 -49.16 -1.23 9.21
CA THR A 77 -49.08 0.21 8.87
C THR A 77 -48.18 0.99 9.82
N SER A 78 -48.00 0.49 11.05
CA SER A 78 -47.06 1.01 12.02
C SER A 78 -45.67 0.39 11.79
N SER A 79 -44.72 1.19 11.30
CA SER A 79 -43.34 0.71 11.07
C SER A 79 -42.64 0.27 12.35
N ALA A 80 -42.93 0.94 13.48
CA ALA A 80 -42.39 0.58 14.79
C ALA A 80 -42.90 -0.80 15.23
N GLU A 81 -44.21 -1.02 15.14
CA GLU A 81 -44.81 -2.30 15.53
C GLU A 81 -44.40 -3.43 14.59
N LEU A 82 -44.35 -3.19 13.28
CA LEU A 82 -43.87 -4.16 12.31
C LEU A 82 -42.42 -4.60 12.62
N THR A 83 -41.57 -3.64 12.98
CA THR A 83 -40.17 -3.90 13.36
C THR A 83 -40.09 -4.71 14.65
N GLU A 84 -40.83 -4.32 15.69
CA GLU A 84 -40.89 -5.05 16.96
C GLU A 84 -41.40 -6.49 16.75
N ALA A 85 -42.46 -6.66 15.96
CA ALA A 85 -43.08 -7.94 15.69
C ALA A 85 -42.16 -8.87 14.91
N ILE A 86 -41.45 -8.38 13.89
CA ILE A 86 -40.51 -9.20 13.11
C ILE A 86 -39.31 -9.63 13.96
N ASN A 87 -38.72 -8.74 14.74
CA ASN A 87 -37.63 -9.10 15.68
C ASN A 87 -38.11 -10.09 16.76
N SER A 88 -39.38 -10.02 17.15
CA SER A 88 -39.97 -10.93 18.15
C SER A 88 -40.59 -12.20 17.56
N MET A 89 -40.63 -12.35 16.23
CA MET A 89 -41.49 -13.36 15.61
C MET A 89 -41.07 -14.79 15.97
N TYR A 90 -39.77 -15.08 15.96
CA TYR A 90 -39.26 -16.40 16.37
C TYR A 90 -39.64 -16.73 17.81
N ARG A 91 -39.55 -15.76 18.72
CA ARG A 91 -39.99 -15.89 20.10
C ARG A 91 -41.49 -16.16 20.19
N TYR A 92 -42.32 -15.46 19.42
CA TYR A 92 -43.77 -15.70 19.39
C TYR A 92 -44.14 -17.11 18.91
N TYR A 93 -43.39 -17.70 17.98
CA TYR A 93 -43.58 -19.10 17.59
C TYR A 93 -43.05 -20.07 18.66
N ARG A 94 -41.94 -19.76 19.31
CA ARG A 94 -41.35 -20.59 20.37
C ARG A 94 -42.20 -20.64 21.64
N GLU A 95 -42.79 -19.52 22.03
CA GLU A 95 -43.64 -19.40 23.23
C GLU A 95 -45.08 -19.90 23.01
N ALA A 96 -45.49 -20.15 21.76
CA ALA A 96 -46.81 -20.72 21.47
C ALA A 96 -46.88 -22.19 21.90
N GLU A 97 -47.99 -22.59 22.52
CA GLU A 97 -48.19 -23.97 22.99
C GLU A 97 -48.34 -24.96 21.81
N VAL A 98 -48.94 -24.49 20.71
CA VAL A 98 -49.07 -25.25 19.46
C VAL A 98 -49.08 -24.34 18.24
N CYS A 99 -48.37 -24.76 17.19
CA CYS A 99 -48.41 -24.13 15.87
C CYS A 99 -49.28 -24.94 14.91
N TYR A 100 -50.28 -24.30 14.31
CA TYR A 100 -51.10 -24.87 13.26
C TYR A 100 -50.58 -24.45 11.89
N SER A 101 -50.33 -25.41 11.00
CA SER A 101 -49.98 -25.15 9.61
C SER A 101 -51.07 -25.66 8.68
N PHE A 102 -51.65 -24.72 7.93
CA PHE A 102 -52.68 -24.99 6.94
C PHE A 102 -52.05 -24.99 5.55
N LEU A 103 -52.07 -26.16 4.91
CA LEU A 103 -51.48 -26.40 3.60
C LEU A 103 -52.60 -26.31 2.53
N SER A 104 -52.83 -25.11 2.00
CA SER A 104 -53.94 -24.85 1.07
C SER A 104 -53.83 -25.58 -0.28
N ASP A 105 -52.63 -26.03 -0.63
CA ASP A 105 -52.31 -26.73 -1.87
C ASP A 105 -52.31 -28.26 -1.74
N ILE A 106 -52.51 -28.79 -0.52
CA ILE A 106 -52.48 -30.23 -0.26
C ILE A 106 -53.89 -30.75 -0.05
N SER A 107 -54.21 -31.87 -0.71
CA SER A 107 -55.47 -32.61 -0.53
C SER A 107 -55.26 -33.90 0.29
N THR A 108 -54.19 -34.64 0.02
CA THR A 108 -53.89 -35.94 0.65
C THR A 108 -52.53 -35.92 1.35
N ALA A 109 -52.34 -36.79 2.36
CA ALA A 109 -51.08 -36.89 3.10
C ALA A 109 -49.89 -37.40 2.27
N SER A 110 -50.13 -37.99 1.08
CA SER A 110 -49.08 -38.39 0.15
C SER A 110 -48.32 -37.20 -0.42
N ASP A 111 -48.98 -36.06 -0.58
CA ASP A 111 -48.46 -34.91 -1.32
C ASP A 111 -47.78 -33.90 -0.40
N PHE A 112 -47.72 -34.19 0.91
CA PHE A 112 -47.20 -33.32 1.96
C PHE A 112 -45.90 -32.62 1.59
N SER A 113 -44.89 -33.36 1.14
CA SER A 113 -43.55 -32.82 0.82
C SER A 113 -43.54 -31.89 -0.41
N GLN A 114 -44.61 -31.87 -1.21
CA GLN A 114 -44.74 -31.02 -2.39
C GLN A 114 -45.31 -29.64 -2.07
N SER A 115 -45.78 -29.41 -0.83
CA SER A 115 -46.42 -28.15 -0.48
C SER A 115 -45.49 -26.94 -0.70
N ARG A 116 -46.06 -25.88 -1.27
CA ARG A 116 -45.48 -24.53 -1.38
C ARG A 116 -45.11 -23.95 -0.01
N TRP A 117 -45.67 -24.48 1.08
CA TRP A 117 -45.30 -24.07 2.44
C TRP A 117 -43.80 -24.24 2.69
N PHE A 118 -43.18 -25.32 2.20
CA PHE A 118 -41.74 -25.58 2.35
C PHE A 118 -40.85 -24.67 1.51
N THR A 119 -41.41 -23.93 0.55
CA THR A 119 -40.64 -23.04 -0.35
C THR A 119 -40.70 -21.59 0.08
N ARG A 120 -41.53 -21.22 1.06
CA ARG A 120 -41.60 -19.84 1.60
C ARG A 120 -40.44 -19.58 2.57
N GLY A 121 -39.90 -18.35 2.58
CA GLY A 121 -38.82 -17.96 3.49
C GLY A 121 -39.21 -18.04 4.96
N TRP A 122 -40.25 -17.30 5.36
CA TRP A 122 -40.71 -17.17 6.74
C TRP A 122 -41.08 -18.50 7.42
N THR A 123 -41.58 -19.47 6.66
CA THR A 123 -42.00 -20.76 7.22
C THR A 123 -40.84 -21.60 7.77
N LEU A 124 -39.57 -21.21 7.56
CA LEU A 124 -38.42 -21.89 8.16
C LEU A 124 -38.38 -21.69 9.68
N GLN A 125 -38.49 -20.44 10.13
CA GLN A 125 -38.55 -20.15 11.56
C GLN A 125 -39.86 -20.66 12.18
N GLU A 126 -40.95 -20.65 11.44
CA GLU A 126 -42.25 -21.18 11.90
C GLU A 126 -42.24 -22.72 12.03
N LEU A 127 -41.32 -23.39 11.35
CA LEU A 127 -41.07 -24.83 11.48
C LEU A 127 -40.22 -25.15 12.71
N ILE A 128 -39.13 -24.39 12.87
CA ILE A 128 -38.07 -24.69 13.83
C ILE A 128 -38.45 -24.22 15.24
N ALA A 129 -38.97 -23.00 15.38
CA ALA A 129 -39.21 -22.37 16.67
C ALA A 129 -40.24 -23.08 17.58
N PRO A 130 -41.43 -23.49 17.09
CA PRO A 130 -42.45 -24.07 17.97
C PRO A 130 -42.09 -25.51 18.34
N THR A 131 -42.27 -25.89 19.61
CA THR A 131 -42.05 -27.28 20.06
C THR A 131 -43.07 -28.23 19.45
N HIS A 132 -44.36 -27.85 19.48
CA HIS A 132 -45.47 -28.65 18.94
C HIS A 132 -46.06 -27.99 17.70
N MET A 133 -46.23 -28.76 16.64
CA MET A 133 -46.80 -28.28 15.40
C MET A 133 -47.67 -29.35 14.73
N ILE A 134 -48.84 -28.95 14.24
CA ILE A 134 -49.84 -29.80 13.60
C ILE A 134 -50.10 -29.30 12.18
N PHE A 135 -50.12 -30.23 11.23
CA PHE A 135 -50.37 -29.95 9.82
C PHE A 135 -51.78 -30.33 9.43
N PHE A 136 -52.43 -29.46 8.66
CA PHE A 136 -53.77 -29.65 8.12
C PHE A 136 -53.75 -29.45 6.59
N ASN A 137 -54.57 -30.22 5.88
CA ASN A 137 -54.79 -30.04 4.45
C ASN A 137 -55.75 -28.88 4.17
N ARG A 138 -56.06 -28.63 2.88
CA ARG A 138 -56.95 -27.54 2.47
C ARG A 138 -58.39 -27.66 3.00
N GLU A 139 -58.83 -28.86 3.37
CA GLU A 139 -60.11 -29.15 4.04
C GLU A 139 -60.03 -29.13 5.58
N TRP A 140 -58.93 -28.65 6.18
CA TRP A 140 -58.70 -28.68 7.63
C TRP A 140 -58.68 -30.08 8.26
N GLN A 141 -58.37 -31.11 7.47
CA GLN A 141 -58.18 -32.48 7.95
C GLN A 141 -56.74 -32.66 8.44
N TYR A 142 -56.60 -33.35 9.57
CA TYR A 142 -55.31 -33.64 10.20
C TYR A 142 -54.41 -34.50 9.28
N LEU A 143 -53.19 -34.02 9.03
CA LEU A 143 -52.17 -34.71 8.22
C LEU A 143 -51.10 -35.38 9.08
N GLY A 144 -50.82 -34.85 10.26
CA GLY A 144 -49.72 -35.29 11.13
C GLY A 144 -49.16 -34.17 11.98
N THR A 145 -48.24 -34.51 12.88
CA THR A 145 -47.45 -33.55 13.67
C THR A 145 -46.02 -33.43 13.15
N LYS A 146 -45.31 -32.38 13.58
CA LYS A 146 -43.86 -32.25 13.34
C LYS A 146 -43.09 -33.48 13.84
N ALA A 147 -43.50 -34.07 14.97
CA ALA A 147 -42.89 -35.30 15.48
C ALA A 147 -43.18 -36.51 14.57
N SER A 148 -44.44 -36.73 14.16
CA SER A 148 -44.80 -37.90 13.35
C SER A 148 -44.32 -37.82 11.91
N LEU A 149 -44.09 -36.61 11.38
CA LEU A 149 -43.64 -36.36 10.02
C LEU A 149 -42.15 -35.97 9.93
N GLY A 150 -41.40 -36.13 11.03
CA GLY A 150 -40.01 -35.65 11.15
C GLY A 150 -39.10 -36.09 10.01
N ASP A 151 -39.16 -37.36 9.59
CA ASP A 151 -38.33 -37.89 8.50
C ASP A 151 -38.62 -37.18 7.18
N LYS A 152 -39.91 -37.04 6.82
CA LYS A 152 -40.34 -36.35 5.59
C LYS A 152 -39.96 -34.87 5.60
N ILE A 153 -40.08 -34.22 6.77
CA ILE A 153 -39.72 -32.81 6.94
C ILE A 153 -38.19 -32.65 6.81
N SER A 154 -37.42 -33.53 7.45
CA SER A 154 -35.96 -33.50 7.41
C SER A 154 -35.43 -33.70 5.99
N GLU A 155 -35.96 -34.70 5.27
CA GLU A 155 -35.63 -34.96 3.86
C GLU A 155 -35.95 -33.74 2.96
N ARG A 156 -37.10 -33.09 3.18
CA ARG A 156 -37.53 -31.96 2.37
C ARG A 156 -36.75 -30.67 2.64
N THR A 157 -36.38 -30.42 3.90
CA THR A 157 -35.84 -29.12 4.34
C THR A 157 -34.34 -29.13 4.58
N GLY A 158 -33.74 -30.31 4.74
CA GLY A 158 -32.35 -30.48 5.18
C GLY A 158 -32.13 -30.17 6.66
N VAL A 159 -33.17 -29.83 7.43
CA VAL A 159 -33.06 -29.61 8.88
C VAL A 159 -32.96 -30.97 9.58
N PRO A 160 -31.93 -31.23 10.41
CA PRO A 160 -31.79 -32.49 11.14
C PRO A 160 -32.99 -32.81 12.03
N GLN A 161 -33.38 -34.08 12.10
CA GLN A 161 -34.49 -34.53 12.94
C GLN A 161 -34.28 -34.19 14.43
N ALA A 162 -33.04 -34.25 14.91
CA ALA A 162 -32.70 -33.89 16.29
C ALA A 162 -33.00 -32.42 16.62
N ILE A 163 -32.84 -31.51 15.66
CA ILE A 163 -33.20 -30.09 15.81
C ILE A 163 -34.71 -29.92 15.71
N LEU A 164 -35.37 -30.62 14.77
CA LEU A 164 -36.83 -30.56 14.62
C LEU A 164 -37.57 -31.06 15.87
N SER A 165 -37.05 -32.08 16.55
CA SER A 165 -37.62 -32.63 17.79
C SER A 165 -37.25 -31.83 19.05
N GLY A 166 -36.27 -30.93 18.96
CA GLY A 166 -35.71 -30.22 20.10
C GLY A 166 -34.74 -31.04 20.95
N ALA A 167 -34.28 -32.20 20.46
CA ALA A 167 -33.25 -33.01 21.12
C ALA A 167 -31.86 -32.36 21.06
N GLU A 168 -31.59 -31.59 20.02
CA GLU A 168 -30.40 -30.73 19.89
C GLU A 168 -30.83 -29.26 19.76
N SER A 169 -30.01 -28.35 20.29
CA SER A 169 -30.25 -26.92 20.14
C SER A 169 -29.83 -26.43 18.76
N LEU A 170 -30.37 -25.28 18.34
CA LEU A 170 -30.11 -24.71 17.03
C LEU A 170 -28.64 -24.32 16.85
N GLU A 171 -27.98 -23.98 17.95
CA GLU A 171 -26.57 -23.58 18.04
C GLU A 171 -25.60 -24.75 17.83
N SER A 172 -26.07 -26.02 17.87
CA SER A 172 -25.23 -27.17 17.51
C SER A 172 -24.91 -27.22 16.01
N ALA A 173 -25.77 -26.61 15.19
CA ALA A 173 -25.60 -26.52 13.75
C ALA A 173 -24.73 -25.31 13.37
N SER A 174 -23.80 -25.53 12.45
CA SER A 174 -22.95 -24.46 11.93
C SER A 174 -23.77 -23.37 11.23
N VAL A 175 -23.20 -22.18 11.09
CA VAL A 175 -23.80 -21.09 10.32
C VAL A 175 -24.07 -21.54 8.88
N ALA A 176 -23.14 -22.25 8.25
CA ALA A 176 -23.33 -22.80 6.90
C ALA A 176 -24.54 -23.75 6.81
N GLN A 177 -24.72 -24.64 7.79
CA GLN A 177 -25.85 -25.57 7.83
C GLN A 177 -27.17 -24.81 7.93
N ARG A 178 -27.26 -23.87 8.87
CA ARG A 178 -28.45 -23.05 9.07
C ARG A 178 -28.80 -22.23 7.82
N MET A 179 -27.80 -21.65 7.15
CA MET A 179 -28.00 -20.94 5.87
C MET A 179 -28.49 -21.87 4.76
N SER A 180 -28.00 -23.12 4.71
CA SER A 180 -28.39 -24.10 3.69
C SER A 180 -29.89 -24.47 3.74
N TRP A 181 -30.50 -24.46 4.92
CA TRP A 181 -31.94 -24.72 5.10
C TRP A 181 -32.84 -23.63 4.46
N ALA A 182 -32.26 -22.45 4.23
CA ALA A 182 -32.92 -21.32 3.58
C ALA A 182 -32.65 -21.24 2.07
N ALA A 183 -31.67 -21.98 1.55
CA ALA A 183 -31.18 -21.85 0.17
C ALA A 183 -32.20 -22.23 -0.92
N SER A 184 -33.22 -23.02 -0.60
CA SER A 184 -34.30 -23.36 -1.55
C SER A 184 -35.56 -22.53 -1.33
N ARG A 185 -35.54 -21.55 -0.42
CA ARG A 185 -36.71 -20.77 -0.03
C ARG A 185 -36.77 -19.42 -0.75
N LYS A 186 -37.99 -18.93 -0.99
CA LYS A 186 -38.29 -17.71 -1.72
C LYS A 186 -39.19 -16.80 -0.89
N THR A 187 -39.03 -15.50 -1.08
CA THR A 187 -39.77 -14.44 -0.40
C THR A 187 -40.30 -13.45 -1.42
N THR A 188 -41.37 -12.73 -1.07
CA THR A 188 -41.96 -11.72 -1.96
C THR A 188 -41.06 -10.51 -2.11
N ARG A 189 -40.51 -10.00 -0.99
CA ARG A 189 -39.49 -8.94 -1.00
C ARG A 189 -38.10 -9.56 -0.93
N LEU A 190 -37.12 -8.91 -1.58
CA LEU A 190 -35.74 -9.40 -1.61
C LEU A 190 -35.11 -9.38 -0.21
N GLU A 191 -35.37 -8.34 0.57
CA GLU A 191 -34.82 -8.14 1.91
C GLU A 191 -35.33 -9.17 2.92
N ASP A 192 -36.55 -9.68 2.72
CA ASP A 192 -37.13 -10.72 3.59
C ASP A 192 -36.33 -12.02 3.53
N ARG A 193 -35.48 -12.23 2.51
CA ARG A 193 -34.51 -13.34 2.48
C ARG A 193 -33.52 -13.28 3.66
N ALA A 194 -33.27 -12.09 4.20
CA ALA A 194 -32.49 -11.88 5.41
C ALA A 194 -33.38 -11.84 6.65
N TYR A 195 -34.47 -11.05 6.62
CA TYR A 195 -35.30 -10.84 7.82
C TYR A 195 -35.99 -12.13 8.31
N SER A 196 -36.33 -13.06 7.40
CA SER A 196 -36.87 -14.37 7.78
C SER A 196 -35.88 -15.32 8.47
N LEU A 197 -34.60 -14.95 8.52
CA LEU A 197 -33.53 -15.74 9.15
C LEU A 197 -33.05 -15.15 10.46
N MET A 198 -33.47 -13.93 10.81
CA MET A 198 -33.06 -13.26 12.05
C MET A 198 -33.24 -14.15 13.29
N GLY A 199 -34.40 -14.80 13.42
CA GLY A 199 -34.65 -15.73 14.52
C GLY A 199 -33.85 -17.03 14.47
N ILE A 200 -33.43 -17.49 13.29
CA ILE A 200 -32.59 -18.69 13.14
C ILE A 200 -31.16 -18.44 13.64
N PHE A 201 -30.72 -17.18 13.61
CA PHE A 201 -29.39 -16.76 14.03
C PHE A 201 -29.37 -15.95 15.32
N ASP A 202 -30.53 -15.77 15.97
CA ASP A 202 -30.70 -14.92 17.15
C ASP A 202 -30.17 -13.48 16.96
N ILE A 203 -30.47 -12.90 15.79
CA ILE A 203 -30.04 -11.55 15.41
C ILE A 203 -31.21 -10.58 15.42
N ASN A 204 -31.00 -9.42 16.04
CA ASN A 204 -31.91 -8.28 15.95
C ASN A 204 -31.30 -7.20 15.06
N MET A 205 -32.06 -6.72 14.07
CA MET A 205 -31.59 -5.70 13.15
C MET A 205 -32.76 -4.85 12.61
N PRO A 206 -32.56 -3.55 12.31
CA PRO A 206 -33.61 -2.70 11.73
C PRO A 206 -34.10 -3.20 10.37
N LEU A 207 -35.38 -2.98 10.05
CA LEU A 207 -35.96 -3.30 8.75
C LEU A 207 -35.81 -2.11 7.79
N LEU A 208 -34.93 -2.25 6.80
CA LEU A 208 -34.66 -1.22 5.78
C LEU A 208 -35.11 -1.74 4.40
N TYR A 209 -36.40 -1.62 4.10
CA TYR A 209 -36.93 -2.01 2.79
C TYR A 209 -36.43 -1.06 1.69
N GLY A 210 -35.94 -1.61 0.57
CA GLY A 210 -35.32 -0.88 -0.53
C GLY A 210 -33.80 -1.10 -0.65
N GLU A 211 -33.16 -1.79 0.29
CA GLU A 211 -31.72 -2.07 0.26
C GLU A 211 -31.35 -3.32 -0.58
N GLY A 212 -32.34 -4.13 -0.98
CA GLY A 212 -32.14 -5.33 -1.79
C GLY A 212 -31.25 -6.38 -1.10
N HIS A 213 -30.28 -6.92 -1.84
CA HIS A 213 -29.34 -7.96 -1.35
C HIS A 213 -28.45 -7.50 -0.19
N LYS A 214 -28.31 -6.18 0.04
CA LYS A 214 -27.54 -5.64 1.18
C LYS A 214 -28.11 -6.06 2.52
N ALA A 215 -29.42 -6.33 2.62
CA ALA A 215 -30.04 -6.84 3.85
C ALA A 215 -29.40 -8.16 4.30
N PHE A 216 -29.06 -9.05 3.36
CA PHE A 216 -28.46 -10.35 3.68
C PHE A 216 -26.97 -10.25 4.02
N VAL A 217 -26.26 -9.29 3.40
CA VAL A 217 -24.89 -8.94 3.81
C VAL A 217 -24.90 -8.40 5.25
N ARG A 218 -25.84 -7.51 5.57
CA ARG A 218 -25.99 -6.94 6.91
C ARG A 218 -26.34 -8.00 7.96
N LEU A 219 -27.19 -8.97 7.62
CA LEU A 219 -27.44 -10.12 8.50
C LEU A 219 -26.15 -10.87 8.83
N GLN A 220 -25.32 -11.17 7.83
CA GLN A 220 -24.02 -11.82 8.04
C GLN A 220 -23.07 -10.95 8.87
N GLU A 221 -23.04 -9.63 8.65
CA GLU A 221 -22.25 -8.70 9.48
C GLU A 221 -22.68 -8.76 10.96
N GLU A 222 -23.98 -8.85 11.25
CA GLU A 222 -24.47 -9.01 12.62
C GLU A 222 -24.14 -10.41 13.20
N ILE A 223 -24.20 -11.47 12.39
CA ILE A 223 -23.75 -12.82 12.81
C ILE A 223 -22.26 -12.80 13.18
N LEU A 224 -21.41 -12.14 12.40
CA LEU A 224 -19.97 -12.02 12.69
C LEU A 224 -19.67 -11.29 14.00
N ARG A 225 -20.59 -10.47 14.52
CA ARG A 225 -20.41 -9.77 15.81
C ARG A 225 -20.65 -10.68 17.03
N VAL A 226 -21.41 -11.76 16.86
CA VAL A 226 -21.85 -12.64 17.96
C VAL A 226 -21.40 -14.10 17.79
N SER A 227 -20.74 -14.44 16.68
CA SER A 227 -20.29 -15.79 16.37
C SER A 227 -18.86 -15.78 15.82
N ASP A 228 -18.09 -16.81 16.17
CA ASP A 228 -16.75 -17.14 15.70
C ASP A 228 -16.75 -18.31 14.70
N ASP A 229 -17.91 -18.66 14.13
CA ASP A 229 -18.06 -19.80 13.23
C ASP A 229 -17.58 -19.45 11.80
N HIS A 230 -16.38 -19.92 11.45
CA HIS A 230 -15.78 -19.71 10.13
C HIS A 230 -16.62 -20.30 8.97
N SER A 231 -17.58 -21.19 9.23
CA SER A 231 -18.44 -21.77 8.19
C SER A 231 -19.31 -20.72 7.48
N ILE A 232 -19.50 -19.52 8.06
CA ILE A 232 -20.14 -18.39 7.37
C ILE A 232 -19.46 -18.03 6.04
N PHE A 233 -18.17 -18.35 5.87
CA PHE A 233 -17.44 -18.12 4.62
C PHE A 233 -17.48 -19.32 3.66
N ALA A 234 -18.02 -20.46 4.07
CA ALA A 234 -18.09 -21.70 3.29
C ALA A 234 -19.30 -21.74 2.34
N TRP A 235 -19.37 -20.77 1.43
CA TRP A 235 -20.42 -20.65 0.40
C TRP A 235 -19.82 -20.71 -1.02
N ARG A 236 -20.65 -20.99 -2.03
CA ARG A 236 -20.28 -21.02 -3.45
C ARG A 236 -21.27 -20.23 -4.29
N HIS A 237 -20.82 -19.51 -5.33
CA HIS A 237 -21.68 -18.74 -6.21
C HIS A 237 -21.34 -18.96 -7.68
N THR A 238 -22.36 -19.21 -8.51
CA THR A 238 -22.18 -19.54 -9.93
C THR A 238 -22.07 -18.34 -10.86
N ASP A 239 -22.55 -17.16 -10.45
CA ASP A 239 -22.45 -15.95 -11.28
C ASP A 239 -21.05 -15.33 -11.18
N THR A 240 -20.42 -15.08 -12.32
CA THR A 240 -19.09 -14.49 -12.47
C THR A 240 -19.11 -12.95 -12.42
N ARG A 241 -20.30 -12.33 -12.35
CA ARG A 241 -20.48 -10.87 -12.29
C ARG A 241 -20.53 -10.27 -10.88
N SER A 242 -20.52 -11.10 -9.84
CA SER A 242 -20.45 -10.62 -8.45
C SER A 242 -19.01 -10.18 -8.15
N ASP A 243 -18.82 -8.89 -7.88
CA ASP A 243 -17.52 -8.21 -7.77
C ASP A 243 -16.66 -8.64 -6.54
N GLY A 244 -16.90 -9.80 -5.91
CA GLY A 244 -15.89 -10.47 -5.06
C GLY A 244 -15.82 -10.00 -3.59
N GLY A 245 -16.97 -9.91 -2.91
CA GLY A 245 -17.00 -9.75 -1.45
C GLY A 245 -16.74 -11.07 -0.69
N LEU A 246 -16.27 -10.99 0.56
CA LEU A 246 -16.11 -12.16 1.43
C LEU A 246 -17.46 -12.81 1.81
N LEU A 247 -18.51 -11.99 1.96
CA LEU A 247 -19.84 -12.41 2.38
C LEU A 247 -20.74 -12.72 1.18
N ALA A 248 -21.65 -13.67 1.36
CA ALA A 248 -22.59 -14.08 0.31
C ALA A 248 -23.69 -13.03 0.10
N GLU A 249 -24.20 -12.92 -1.12
CA GLU A 249 -25.31 -11.98 -1.42
C GLU A 249 -26.70 -12.58 -1.13
N THR A 250 -26.81 -13.91 -1.09
CA THR A 250 -28.05 -14.61 -0.78
C THR A 250 -27.81 -15.95 -0.07
N PRO A 251 -28.83 -16.50 0.63
CA PRO A 251 -28.79 -17.86 1.15
C PRO A 251 -28.56 -18.95 0.09
N ASP A 252 -28.89 -18.69 -1.19
CA ASP A 252 -28.77 -19.68 -2.26
C ASP A 252 -27.31 -20.13 -2.44
N ALA A 253 -26.34 -19.28 -2.05
CA ALA A 253 -24.91 -19.59 -2.09
C ALA A 253 -24.48 -20.70 -1.11
N PHE A 254 -25.31 -21.04 -0.12
CA PHE A 254 -25.05 -22.10 0.86
C PHE A 254 -25.77 -23.41 0.55
N LYS A 255 -26.41 -23.54 -0.62
CA LYS A 255 -27.18 -24.73 -1.01
C LYS A 255 -26.39 -26.04 -0.87
N ASP A 256 -25.10 -26.01 -1.20
CA ASP A 256 -24.22 -27.18 -1.16
C ASP A 256 -23.41 -27.28 0.15
N SER A 257 -23.71 -26.42 1.14
CA SER A 257 -22.97 -26.33 2.41
C SER A 257 -23.67 -27.04 3.58
N LYS A 258 -24.70 -27.85 3.31
CA LYS A 258 -25.48 -28.59 4.33
C LYS A 258 -24.68 -29.57 5.18
N ASN A 259 -23.52 -30.01 4.69
CA ASN A 259 -22.63 -30.95 5.38
C ASN A 259 -21.45 -30.24 6.06
N ILE A 260 -21.33 -28.91 6.00
CA ILE A 260 -20.18 -28.21 6.59
C ILE A 260 -20.42 -28.00 8.07
N ILE A 261 -19.60 -28.60 8.92
CA ILE A 261 -19.68 -28.47 10.39
C ILE A 261 -18.57 -27.56 10.91
N SER A 262 -18.84 -26.86 12.01
CA SER A 262 -17.79 -26.12 12.74
C SER A 262 -16.81 -27.12 13.34
N TRP A 263 -15.51 -26.91 13.09
CA TRP A 263 -14.45 -27.81 13.53
C TRP A 263 -13.09 -27.11 13.53
N ASN A 264 -12.49 -26.98 14.72
CA ASN A 264 -11.16 -26.41 14.87
C ASN A 264 -10.17 -27.48 15.39
N PRO A 265 -9.23 -27.97 14.56
CA PRO A 265 -8.19 -28.90 15.00
C PRO A 265 -6.99 -28.21 15.66
N PHE A 266 -6.94 -26.88 15.68
CA PHE A 266 -5.85 -26.06 16.23
C PHE A 266 -6.25 -25.53 17.62
N THR A 267 -5.44 -25.72 18.67
CA THR A 267 -5.78 -25.30 20.05
C THR A 267 -4.81 -24.26 20.63
N PRO A 268 -5.27 -23.34 21.50
CA PRO A 268 -6.66 -23.16 22.00
C PRO A 268 -7.31 -21.79 21.68
N TYR A 269 -8.64 -21.83 21.50
CA TYR A 269 -9.60 -20.73 21.24
C TYR A 269 -9.59 -20.07 19.85
N ASN A 270 -10.77 -19.98 19.23
CA ASN A 270 -11.00 -19.14 18.06
C ASN A 270 -10.90 -17.68 18.50
N SER A 271 -10.01 -16.90 17.87
CA SER A 271 -10.06 -15.46 17.97
C SER A 271 -11.40 -14.96 17.40
N PRO A 272 -12.13 -14.08 18.12
CA PRO A 272 -13.37 -13.53 17.58
C PRO A 272 -13.08 -12.71 16.32
N PHE A 273 -14.04 -12.66 15.40
CA PHE A 273 -13.93 -11.79 14.23
C PHE A 273 -13.96 -10.33 14.65
N THR A 274 -13.15 -9.50 13.99
CA THR A 274 -13.26 -8.04 14.12
C THR A 274 -13.68 -7.44 12.79
N VAL A 275 -14.88 -6.85 12.75
CA VAL A 275 -15.41 -6.18 11.56
C VAL A 275 -15.05 -4.70 11.60
N THR A 276 -14.27 -4.23 10.63
CA THR A 276 -13.86 -2.83 10.49
C THR A 276 -14.32 -2.25 9.15
N ASN A 277 -14.11 -0.94 8.94
CA ASN A 277 -14.31 -0.32 7.64
C ASN A 277 -13.36 -0.83 6.54
N LYS A 278 -12.27 -1.54 6.91
CA LYS A 278 -11.35 -2.17 5.97
C LYS A 278 -11.78 -3.57 5.55
N GLY A 279 -12.43 -4.32 6.44
CA GLY A 279 -12.82 -5.69 6.18
C GLY A 279 -13.08 -6.49 7.46
N VAL A 280 -13.13 -7.81 7.31
CA VAL A 280 -13.17 -8.75 8.42
C VAL A 280 -11.75 -9.18 8.75
N HIS A 281 -11.35 -8.94 10.00
CA HIS A 281 -10.12 -9.48 10.56
C HIS A 281 -10.40 -10.84 11.19
N LEU A 282 -9.59 -11.84 10.82
CA LEU A 282 -9.62 -13.15 11.44
C LEU A 282 -8.22 -13.78 11.50
N ASP A 283 -7.98 -14.57 12.54
CA ASP A 283 -6.77 -15.39 12.64
C ASP A 283 -7.07 -16.76 12.03
N ALA A 284 -6.33 -17.12 10.98
CA ALA A 284 -6.48 -18.43 10.34
C ALA A 284 -5.17 -18.91 9.70
N PRO A 285 -4.98 -20.23 9.58
CA PRO A 285 -3.91 -20.80 8.78
C PRO A 285 -4.03 -20.38 7.31
N PHE A 286 -2.92 -19.94 6.72
CA PHE A 286 -2.89 -19.44 5.35
C PHE A 286 -1.77 -20.09 4.54
N ILE A 287 -2.13 -20.73 3.42
CA ILE A 287 -1.19 -21.32 2.46
C ILE A 287 -0.99 -20.34 1.31
N ALA A 288 0.20 -19.75 1.20
CA ALA A 288 0.54 -18.90 0.08
C ALA A 288 0.80 -19.71 -1.21
N GLN A 289 0.39 -19.17 -2.36
CA GLN A 289 0.71 -19.71 -3.68
C GLN A 289 1.68 -18.79 -4.44
N ALA A 290 2.44 -19.36 -5.37
CA ALA A 290 3.58 -18.68 -6.01
C ALA A 290 3.21 -17.49 -6.92
N GLU A 291 1.95 -17.37 -7.36
CA GLU A 291 1.56 -16.39 -8.37
C GLU A 291 0.51 -15.40 -7.88
N GLY A 292 0.81 -14.10 -8.08
CA GLY A 292 -0.19 -13.03 -8.05
C GLY A 292 -0.86 -12.75 -6.70
N GLY A 293 -0.17 -13.01 -5.58
CA GLY A 293 -0.71 -12.80 -4.23
C GLY A 293 -1.83 -13.77 -3.86
N LEU A 294 -1.99 -14.83 -4.66
CA LEU A 294 -2.97 -15.86 -4.41
C LEU A 294 -2.55 -16.71 -3.21
N GLY A 295 -3.50 -17.03 -2.36
CA GLY A 295 -3.32 -18.01 -1.31
C GLY A 295 -4.66 -18.59 -0.87
N LEU A 296 -4.58 -19.48 0.09
CA LEU A 296 -5.70 -20.30 0.54
C LEU A 296 -5.80 -20.16 2.06
N VAL A 297 -6.88 -19.52 2.51
CA VAL A 297 -7.20 -19.49 3.95
C VAL A 297 -7.90 -20.78 4.32
N ILE A 298 -7.44 -21.42 5.38
CA ILE A 298 -8.04 -22.64 5.94
C ILE A 298 -9.02 -22.20 7.01
N LEU A 299 -10.30 -22.49 6.80
CA LEU A 299 -11.38 -22.17 7.73
C LEU A 299 -11.46 -23.23 8.83
N HIS A 300 -11.91 -22.83 10.02
CA HIS A 300 -12.19 -23.73 11.14
C HIS A 300 -13.54 -24.45 10.95
N CYS A 301 -13.71 -25.10 9.80
CA CYS A 301 -14.85 -25.93 9.48
C CYS A 301 -14.45 -27.08 8.54
N ALA A 302 -15.21 -28.17 8.58
CA ALA A 302 -14.93 -29.40 7.84
C ALA A 302 -16.21 -30.01 7.27
N GLU A 303 -16.07 -30.97 6.35
CA GLU A 303 -17.20 -31.77 5.90
C GLU A 303 -17.59 -32.83 6.96
N ALA A 304 -18.89 -32.97 7.22
CA ALA A 304 -19.43 -33.95 8.16
C ALA A 304 -19.00 -35.37 7.76
N GLY A 305 -18.47 -36.12 8.73
CA GLY A 305 -17.91 -37.46 8.51
C GLY A 305 -16.44 -37.49 8.09
N SER A 306 -15.84 -36.36 7.73
CA SER A 306 -14.44 -36.25 7.31
C SER A 306 -13.74 -35.07 7.98
N LYS A 307 -13.52 -35.16 9.30
CA LYS A 307 -12.88 -34.10 10.11
C LYS A 307 -11.46 -33.72 9.67
N ASP A 308 -10.81 -34.59 8.89
CA ASP A 308 -9.50 -34.33 8.30
C ASP A 308 -9.57 -33.53 6.98
N GLN A 309 -10.77 -33.19 6.49
CA GLN A 309 -11.00 -32.43 5.27
C GLN A 309 -11.53 -31.03 5.65
N LEU A 310 -10.62 -30.10 5.91
CA LEU A 310 -10.95 -28.72 6.25
C LEU A 310 -11.34 -27.92 5.01
N VAL A 311 -12.19 -26.91 5.18
CA VAL A 311 -12.60 -26.03 4.09
C VAL A 311 -11.54 -24.96 3.85
N GLY A 312 -11.12 -24.82 2.59
CA GLY A 312 -10.21 -23.77 2.12
C GLY A 312 -10.88 -22.79 1.17
N VAL A 313 -10.71 -21.49 1.42
CA VAL A 313 -11.21 -20.41 0.53
C VAL A 313 -10.04 -19.66 -0.09
N TYR A 314 -10.13 -19.40 -1.39
CA TYR A 314 -9.08 -18.68 -2.11
C TYR A 314 -9.16 -17.17 -1.84
N LEU A 315 -8.03 -16.61 -1.43
CA LEU A 315 -7.86 -15.18 -1.24
C LEU A 315 -6.75 -14.66 -2.16
N ARG A 316 -6.85 -13.41 -2.56
CA ARG A 316 -5.80 -12.70 -3.27
C ARG A 316 -5.41 -11.47 -2.46
N ASP A 317 -4.13 -11.30 -2.22
CA ASP A 317 -3.56 -10.03 -1.80
C ASP A 317 -3.16 -9.22 -3.04
N PRO A 318 -3.95 -8.18 -3.42
CA PRO A 318 -3.67 -7.39 -4.62
C PRO A 318 -2.41 -6.53 -4.48
N PHE A 319 -1.90 -6.31 -3.27
CA PHE A 319 -0.77 -5.42 -3.00
C PHE A 319 0.50 -6.17 -2.57
N LEU A 320 0.41 -7.49 -2.33
CA LEU A 320 1.52 -8.34 -1.90
C LEU A 320 2.15 -7.91 -0.56
N THR A 321 1.33 -7.28 0.28
CA THR A 321 1.63 -6.76 1.62
C THR A 321 1.51 -7.82 2.72
N MET A 322 0.80 -8.91 2.45
CA MET A 322 0.25 -9.88 3.40
C MET A 322 -0.71 -9.29 4.45
N GLU A 323 -1.23 -8.08 4.22
CA GLU A 323 -2.15 -7.40 5.13
C GLU A 323 -3.60 -7.42 4.65
N HIS A 324 -3.83 -7.14 3.36
CA HIS A 324 -5.17 -6.94 2.80
C HIS A 324 -5.50 -7.99 1.74
N PHE A 325 -6.63 -8.66 1.91
CA PHE A 325 -7.03 -9.77 1.06
C PHE A 325 -8.42 -9.53 0.47
N GLU A 326 -8.65 -10.07 -0.73
CA GLU A 326 -9.95 -10.10 -1.38
C GLU A 326 -10.29 -11.57 -1.69
N ARG A 327 -11.54 -11.99 -1.47
CA ARG A 327 -11.96 -13.34 -1.84
C ARG A 327 -11.95 -13.47 -3.36
N CYS A 328 -11.33 -14.53 -3.86
CA CYS A 328 -11.30 -14.85 -5.28
C CYS A 328 -11.85 -16.26 -5.51
N ARG A 329 -12.21 -16.59 -6.75
CA ARG A 329 -12.85 -17.87 -7.12
C ARG A 329 -14.07 -18.22 -6.25
N PRO A 330 -15.08 -17.34 -6.12
CA PRO A 330 -16.26 -17.61 -5.29
C PRO A 330 -17.11 -18.81 -5.75
N GLN A 331 -16.81 -19.39 -6.92
CA GLN A 331 -17.45 -20.57 -7.49
C GLN A 331 -17.08 -21.85 -6.73
N GLU A 332 -15.97 -21.85 -6.02
CA GLU A 332 -15.47 -23.03 -5.31
C GLU A 332 -14.88 -22.68 -3.94
N PHE A 333 -14.91 -23.67 -3.07
CA PHE A 333 -14.00 -23.80 -1.95
C PHE A 333 -13.47 -25.24 -2.01
N THR A 334 -12.22 -25.43 -1.58
CA THR A 334 -11.55 -26.74 -1.66
C THR A 334 -11.59 -27.45 -0.32
N LEU A 335 -11.47 -28.78 -0.35
CA LEU A 335 -11.28 -29.60 0.84
C LEU A 335 -9.79 -29.92 0.97
N ILE A 336 -9.23 -29.59 2.13
CA ILE A 336 -7.80 -29.67 2.40
C ILE A 336 -7.57 -30.72 3.47
N ASN A 337 -6.70 -31.68 3.15
CA ASN A 337 -6.12 -32.58 4.13
C ASN A 337 -4.75 -32.06 4.57
N LEU A 338 -4.65 -31.60 5.82
CA LEU A 338 -3.42 -31.04 6.38
C LEU A 338 -2.28 -32.05 6.51
N GLY A 339 -2.56 -33.35 6.51
CA GLY A 339 -1.51 -34.39 6.53
C GLY A 339 -0.60 -34.36 5.30
N ARG A 340 -0.97 -33.63 4.26
CA ARG A 340 -0.14 -33.40 3.06
C ARG A 340 0.77 -32.19 3.17
N PHE A 341 0.71 -31.44 4.26
CA PHE A 341 1.41 -30.18 4.45
C PHE A 341 2.20 -30.17 5.76
N SER A 342 3.38 -29.57 5.77
CA SER A 342 4.09 -29.29 7.02
C SER A 342 3.49 -28.06 7.71
N PRO A 343 3.50 -27.96 9.05
CA PRO A 343 2.98 -26.78 9.77
C PRO A 343 3.56 -25.44 9.30
N SER A 344 4.81 -25.42 8.82
CA SER A 344 5.45 -24.24 8.23
C SER A 344 4.82 -23.76 6.91
N GLN A 345 4.06 -24.62 6.22
CA GLN A 345 3.38 -24.27 4.96
C GLN A 345 2.02 -23.59 5.17
N TYR A 346 1.47 -23.63 6.38
CA TYR A 346 0.20 -22.99 6.73
C TYR A 346 0.28 -22.25 8.07
N PRO A 347 1.18 -21.27 8.22
CA PRO A 347 1.25 -20.47 9.44
C PRO A 347 -0.09 -19.77 9.71
N THR A 348 -0.44 -19.64 10.98
CA THR A 348 -1.59 -18.82 11.38
C THR A 348 -1.26 -17.35 11.16
N ARG A 349 -2.13 -16.62 10.46
CA ARG A 349 -1.96 -15.19 10.14
C ARG A 349 -3.20 -14.41 10.53
N ASN A 350 -3.00 -13.16 10.94
CA ASN A 350 -4.08 -12.18 11.05
C ASN A 350 -4.37 -11.62 9.66
N LEU A 351 -5.52 -11.98 9.10
CA LEU A 351 -5.90 -11.62 7.74
C LEU A 351 -6.98 -10.53 7.78
N CYS A 352 -6.80 -9.42 7.07
CA CYS A 352 -7.87 -8.45 6.84
C CYS A 352 -8.49 -8.68 5.46
N ILE A 353 -9.69 -9.24 5.41
CA ILE A 353 -10.35 -9.60 4.15
C ILE A 353 -11.49 -8.63 3.85
N ARG A 354 -11.48 -8.04 2.65
CA ARG A 354 -12.45 -7.04 2.22
C ARG A 354 -13.87 -7.59 2.16
N LEU A 355 -14.81 -6.87 2.78
CA LEU A 355 -16.24 -7.24 2.82
C LEU A 355 -16.94 -7.12 1.46
N ARG A 356 -16.61 -6.08 0.69
CA ARG A 356 -17.32 -5.71 -0.55
C ARG A 356 -16.36 -5.68 -1.73
N GLY A 357 -16.84 -6.18 -2.87
CA GLY A 357 -16.19 -6.03 -4.16
C GLY A 357 -15.93 -4.58 -4.56
N LYS A 358 -15.07 -4.36 -5.57
CA LYS A 358 -14.89 -3.02 -6.15
C LYS A 358 -16.24 -2.49 -6.60
N VAL A 359 -16.60 -1.28 -6.18
CA VAL A 359 -17.69 -0.55 -6.84
C VAL A 359 -17.19 -0.30 -8.25
N SER A 360 -17.75 -1.00 -9.25
CA SER A 360 -17.49 -0.71 -10.65
C SER A 360 -17.61 0.80 -10.86
N SER A 361 -16.47 1.49 -11.06
CA SER A 361 -16.50 2.86 -11.53
C SER A 361 -17.14 2.80 -12.91
N ARG A 362 -18.34 3.37 -13.04
CA ARG A 362 -18.88 3.71 -14.35
C ARG A 362 -17.88 4.68 -15.00
N THR A 363 -17.01 4.16 -15.85
CA THR A 363 -16.21 4.99 -16.75
C THR A 363 -16.82 4.90 -18.13
N LEU A 364 -17.11 6.09 -18.65
CA LEU A 364 -17.74 6.40 -19.93
C LEU A 364 -17.09 5.67 -21.12
N GLY A 365 -17.94 5.17 -22.01
CA GLY A 365 -17.91 5.44 -23.45
C GLY A 365 -16.67 5.09 -24.30
N SER A 366 -16.90 4.15 -25.24
CA SER A 366 -16.14 3.88 -26.48
C SER A 366 -14.80 3.14 -26.31
N SER A 367 -14.40 2.18 -27.14
CA SER A 367 -14.79 1.88 -28.51
C SER A 367 -14.72 0.37 -28.79
N VAL A 368 -15.71 -0.10 -29.53
CA VAL A 368 -15.82 -1.46 -30.10
C VAL A 368 -14.60 -1.76 -30.98
N SER A 369 -13.94 -2.88 -30.74
CA SER A 369 -13.18 -3.59 -31.77
C SER A 369 -13.56 -5.06 -31.68
N LYS A 370 -14.30 -5.50 -32.69
CA LYS A 370 -14.63 -6.91 -32.93
C LYS A 370 -13.32 -7.63 -33.23
N ASP A 371 -13.09 -8.75 -32.56
CA ASP A 371 -12.30 -9.80 -33.18
C ASP A 371 -13.04 -11.13 -33.09
N GLN A 372 -13.22 -11.72 -34.27
CA GLN A 372 -13.93 -12.96 -34.53
C GLN A 372 -13.02 -14.13 -34.17
N GLY A 373 -13.65 -15.20 -33.67
CA GLY A 373 -12.95 -16.37 -33.18
C GLY A 373 -12.23 -17.16 -34.28
N LEU A 374 -11.30 -18.00 -33.83
CA LEU A 374 -10.92 -19.24 -34.49
C LEU A 374 -10.29 -20.17 -33.44
N GLN A 375 -10.86 -21.38 -33.36
CA GLN A 375 -10.32 -22.52 -32.64
C GLN A 375 -9.16 -23.18 -33.42
N PRO A 376 -8.40 -24.10 -32.77
CA PRO A 376 -7.01 -24.40 -33.14
C PRO A 376 -6.88 -25.49 -34.20
N GLY A 377 -5.88 -25.34 -35.07
CA GLY A 377 -5.48 -26.35 -36.06
C GLY A 377 -4.08 -26.89 -35.80
N HIS A 378 -3.99 -28.20 -35.58
CA HIS A 378 -2.78 -29.01 -35.74
C HIS A 378 -2.21 -28.90 -37.17
N SER A 379 -0.88 -28.88 -37.35
CA SER A 379 -0.14 -29.58 -38.43
C SER A 379 1.40 -29.36 -38.33
N THR A 380 2.09 -30.42 -37.93
CA THR A 380 3.35 -31.01 -38.43
C THR A 380 4.38 -30.26 -39.31
N ALA A 381 5.65 -30.41 -38.87
CA ALA A 381 6.87 -30.86 -39.59
C ALA A 381 7.73 -29.90 -40.45
N GLY A 382 9.06 -30.04 -40.27
CA GLY A 382 10.15 -29.64 -41.19
C GLY A 382 11.17 -28.66 -40.58
N ASP A 383 12.14 -29.11 -39.78
CA ASP A 383 13.55 -29.37 -40.14
C ASP A 383 14.34 -28.18 -40.72
N GLN A 384 15.39 -27.72 -40.01
CA GLN A 384 16.81 -28.00 -40.33
C GLN A 384 17.81 -27.24 -39.42
N ASN A 385 18.61 -28.05 -38.71
CA ASN A 385 19.93 -27.90 -38.08
C ASN A 385 20.81 -26.64 -38.31
N SER A 386 21.50 -26.21 -37.23
CA SER A 386 22.96 -26.46 -37.05
C SER A 386 23.41 -25.95 -35.66
N THR A 387 23.78 -26.83 -34.71
CA THR A 387 25.17 -27.23 -34.30
C THR A 387 25.49 -26.68 -32.89
N THR A 388 25.40 -27.52 -31.83
CA THR A 388 26.51 -28.25 -31.14
C THR A 388 27.45 -27.30 -30.37
N ASP A 389 27.85 -27.48 -29.11
CA ASP A 389 27.84 -28.63 -28.20
C ASP A 389 28.13 -28.15 -26.76
N GLY A 390 27.66 -28.93 -25.79
CA GLY A 390 28.39 -29.23 -24.55
C GLY A 390 28.21 -28.29 -23.36
N VAL A 391 27.42 -28.72 -22.36
CA VAL A 391 27.96 -29.04 -21.02
C VAL A 391 27.09 -30.14 -20.38
N GLU A 392 27.77 -31.26 -20.19
CA GLU A 392 27.65 -32.35 -19.22
C GLU A 392 26.54 -32.29 -18.16
N ASP A 393 25.83 -33.41 -18.08
CA ASP A 393 25.14 -33.91 -16.90
C ASP A 393 26.08 -33.91 -15.68
N ALA A 394 25.66 -33.20 -14.63
CA ALA A 394 26.15 -33.42 -13.28
C ALA A 394 24.94 -33.48 -12.34
N GLU A 395 24.45 -34.70 -12.11
CA GLU A 395 23.75 -35.06 -10.89
C GLU A 395 24.66 -34.71 -9.70
N GLY A 396 24.24 -33.73 -8.90
CA GLY A 396 24.96 -33.33 -7.70
C GLY A 396 24.01 -32.70 -6.69
N ASP A 397 23.75 -33.45 -5.60
CA ASP A 397 23.21 -33.03 -4.31
C ASP A 397 22.64 -31.59 -4.22
N GLU A 398 21.35 -31.41 -4.51
CA GLU A 398 20.63 -30.22 -4.03
C GLU A 398 20.30 -30.39 -2.56
N GLN A 399 21.30 -30.23 -1.69
CA GLN A 399 21.07 -29.82 -0.31
C GLN A 399 20.18 -28.57 -0.35
N GLU A 400 18.99 -28.64 0.25
CA GLU A 400 18.04 -27.52 0.34
C GLU A 400 18.75 -26.29 0.91
N LYS A 401 19.24 -25.40 0.04
CA LYS A 401 19.77 -24.10 0.46
C LYS A 401 18.67 -23.40 1.26
N ASP A 402 19.07 -22.89 2.42
CA ASP A 402 18.24 -22.11 3.34
C ASP A 402 17.33 -21.13 2.55
N PRO A 403 16.00 -21.16 2.75
CA PRO A 403 15.05 -20.27 2.08
C PRO A 403 15.48 -18.79 2.09
N GLN A 404 16.15 -18.34 3.15
CA GLN A 404 16.66 -16.97 3.24
C GLN A 404 17.84 -16.71 2.29
N GLN A 405 18.77 -17.65 2.16
CA GLN A 405 19.85 -17.58 1.16
C GLN A 405 19.31 -17.60 -0.27
N LYS A 406 18.25 -18.37 -0.52
CA LYS A 406 17.54 -18.35 -1.81
C LYS A 406 16.92 -16.99 -2.09
N LEU A 407 16.40 -16.28 -1.07
CA LEU A 407 15.85 -14.93 -1.23
C LEU A 407 16.94 -13.94 -1.68
N PHE A 408 18.09 -13.90 -0.99
CA PHE A 408 19.19 -13.02 -1.37
C PHE A 408 19.66 -13.24 -2.81
N LEU A 409 19.77 -14.52 -3.24
CA LEU A 409 20.15 -14.87 -4.59
C LEU A 409 19.10 -14.44 -5.62
N ALA A 410 17.81 -14.67 -5.34
CA ALA A 410 16.71 -14.30 -6.22
C ALA A 410 16.61 -12.78 -6.38
N VAL A 411 16.78 -12.03 -5.28
CA VAL A 411 16.82 -10.57 -5.28
C VAL A 411 17.99 -10.06 -6.11
N SER A 412 19.20 -10.55 -5.87
CA SER A 412 20.40 -10.11 -6.61
C SER A 412 20.27 -10.36 -8.12
N LYS A 413 19.66 -11.49 -8.50
CA LYS A 413 19.40 -11.85 -9.91
C LYS A 413 18.19 -11.17 -10.55
N GLY A 414 17.40 -10.41 -9.81
CA GLY A 414 16.18 -9.78 -10.34
C GLY A 414 15.02 -10.74 -10.61
N ASN A 415 15.01 -11.94 -9.99
CA ASN A 415 13.96 -12.92 -10.23
C ASN A 415 12.71 -12.62 -9.40
N GLU A 416 11.88 -11.72 -9.93
CA GLU A 416 10.64 -11.25 -9.32
C GLU A 416 9.70 -12.40 -8.89
N ALA A 417 9.55 -13.43 -9.72
CA ALA A 417 8.65 -14.55 -9.45
C ALA A 417 9.09 -15.37 -8.22
N VAL A 418 10.40 -15.64 -8.11
CA VAL A 418 10.96 -16.37 -6.96
C VAL A 418 10.93 -15.50 -5.70
N VAL A 419 11.22 -14.21 -5.81
CA VAL A 419 11.12 -13.26 -4.69
C VAL A 419 9.70 -13.21 -4.14
N LYS A 420 8.68 -13.08 -5.00
CA LYS A 420 7.26 -13.12 -4.58
C LYS A 420 6.91 -14.40 -3.84
N LYS A 421 7.35 -15.55 -4.36
CA LYS A 421 7.09 -16.86 -3.73
C LYS A 421 7.72 -16.96 -2.34
N LEU A 422 8.97 -16.51 -2.20
CA LEU A 422 9.71 -16.57 -0.93
C LEU A 422 9.17 -15.59 0.11
N LEU A 423 8.88 -14.34 -0.30
CA LEU A 423 8.29 -13.34 0.60
C LEU A 423 6.88 -13.71 1.08
N ALA A 424 6.21 -14.71 0.50
CA ALA A 424 4.91 -15.17 0.99
C ALA A 424 5.02 -16.19 2.16
N LEU A 425 6.22 -16.73 2.41
CA LEU A 425 6.50 -17.65 3.53
C LEU A 425 6.59 -16.87 4.86
N SER A 426 6.19 -17.47 5.99
CA SER A 426 6.25 -16.81 7.33
C SER A 426 7.66 -16.69 7.88
N ASP A 427 8.51 -17.66 7.56
CA ASP A 427 9.82 -17.81 8.18
C ASP A 427 10.87 -16.94 7.48
N ILE A 428 10.47 -16.27 6.39
CA ILE A 428 11.29 -15.32 5.65
C ILE A 428 11.13 -13.94 6.26
N ASP A 429 12.20 -13.48 6.89
CA ASP A 429 12.33 -12.11 7.33
C ASP A 429 12.80 -11.24 6.15
N ALA A 430 11.95 -10.29 5.74
CA ALA A 430 12.27 -9.35 4.66
C ALA A 430 13.40 -8.36 5.04
N ASN A 431 13.73 -8.25 6.33
CA ASN A 431 14.84 -7.46 6.85
C ASN A 431 16.06 -8.31 7.22
N SER A 432 16.03 -9.62 6.97
CA SER A 432 17.15 -10.46 7.37
C SER A 432 18.43 -10.01 6.68
N MET A 433 19.53 -10.17 7.40
CA MET A 433 20.84 -9.67 7.00
C MET A 433 21.72 -10.81 6.51
N ASN A 434 22.38 -10.63 5.37
CA ASN A 434 23.39 -11.55 4.90
C ASN A 434 24.71 -11.41 5.70
N GLY A 435 25.76 -12.12 5.30
CA GLY A 435 27.07 -12.08 5.96
C GLY A 435 27.68 -10.68 6.10
N ASP A 436 27.31 -9.73 5.26
CA ASP A 436 27.76 -8.33 5.26
C ASP A 436 26.77 -7.34 5.89
N LYS A 437 25.77 -7.87 6.61
CA LYS A 437 24.66 -7.10 7.17
C LYS A 437 23.78 -6.42 6.11
N ARG A 438 23.80 -6.89 4.87
CA ARG A 438 22.97 -6.34 3.78
C ARG A 438 21.60 -7.01 3.80
N THR A 439 20.56 -6.19 3.72
CA THR A 439 19.16 -6.61 3.62
C THR A 439 18.78 -6.90 2.16
N PRO A 440 17.70 -7.67 1.90
CA PRO A 440 17.14 -7.82 0.56
C PRO A 440 16.90 -6.48 -0.13
N LEU A 441 16.41 -5.48 0.61
CA LEU A 441 16.17 -4.14 0.07
C LEU A 441 17.46 -3.47 -0.40
N SER A 442 18.56 -3.55 0.38
CA SER A 442 19.85 -2.97 -0.02
C SER A 442 20.45 -3.64 -1.26
N LEU A 443 20.26 -4.95 -1.43
CA LEU A 443 20.71 -5.68 -2.62
C LEU A 443 19.86 -5.35 -3.84
N ALA A 444 18.54 -5.25 -3.68
CA ALA A 444 17.63 -4.81 -4.75
C ALA A 444 17.95 -3.38 -5.20
N ALA A 445 18.29 -2.51 -4.24
CA ALA A 445 18.64 -1.12 -4.49
C ALA A 445 19.99 -0.97 -5.21
N GLU A 446 21.01 -1.73 -4.84
CA GLU A 446 22.30 -1.77 -5.56
C GLU A 446 22.14 -2.29 -7.00
N ALA A 447 21.33 -3.33 -7.19
CA ALA A 447 21.14 -3.96 -8.49
C ALA A 447 20.14 -3.21 -9.41
N GLY A 448 19.43 -2.20 -8.89
CA GLY A 448 18.50 -1.40 -9.67
C GLY A 448 17.15 -2.09 -9.95
N HIS A 449 16.77 -3.10 -9.16
CA HIS A 449 15.57 -3.90 -9.42
C HIS A 449 14.29 -3.20 -8.92
N GLU A 450 13.82 -2.21 -9.67
CA GLU A 450 12.65 -1.36 -9.38
C GLU A 450 11.46 -2.13 -8.78
N ARG A 451 11.00 -3.18 -9.49
CA ARG A 451 9.83 -3.97 -9.04
C ARG A 451 10.07 -4.72 -7.73
N ILE A 452 11.30 -5.18 -7.49
CA ILE A 452 11.62 -5.89 -6.25
C ILE A 452 11.69 -4.90 -5.08
N VAL A 453 12.19 -3.70 -5.32
CA VAL A 453 12.16 -2.61 -4.34
C VAL A 453 10.71 -2.28 -3.97
N ASP A 454 9.82 -2.09 -4.94
CA ASP A 454 8.38 -1.85 -4.68
C ASP A 454 7.75 -3.00 -3.88
N LEU A 455 8.04 -4.25 -4.25
CA LEU A 455 7.52 -5.43 -3.53
C LEU A 455 7.95 -5.47 -2.08
N LEU A 456 9.20 -5.12 -1.80
CA LEU A 456 9.73 -5.08 -0.43
C LEU A 456 9.14 -3.89 0.35
N LEU A 457 9.09 -2.69 -0.22
CA LEU A 457 8.60 -1.49 0.47
C LEU A 457 7.08 -1.48 0.71
N ASN A 458 6.31 -2.28 -0.03
CA ASN A 458 4.89 -2.48 0.26
C ASN A 458 4.65 -3.16 1.62
N ARG A 459 5.64 -3.87 2.16
CA ARG A 459 5.57 -4.47 3.49
C ARG A 459 5.93 -3.44 4.56
N ARG A 460 5.04 -3.23 5.53
CA ARG A 460 5.21 -2.17 6.55
C ARG A 460 6.40 -2.42 7.47
N GLU A 461 6.75 -3.69 7.68
CA GLU A 461 7.85 -4.10 8.54
C GLU A 461 9.22 -3.83 7.93
N VAL A 462 9.34 -3.57 6.63
CA VAL A 462 10.63 -3.40 5.96
C VAL A 462 11.31 -2.10 6.37
N ASP A 463 12.53 -2.23 6.91
CA ASP A 463 13.37 -1.12 7.31
C ASP A 463 14.07 -0.49 6.09
N ILE A 464 13.50 0.62 5.64
CA ILE A 464 14.01 1.40 4.51
C ILE A 464 15.40 2.00 4.77
N ASN A 465 15.76 2.22 6.04
CA ASN A 465 17.03 2.84 6.45
C ASN A 465 18.05 1.82 6.98
N SER A 466 17.85 0.53 6.70
CA SER A 466 18.75 -0.55 7.12
C SER A 466 20.21 -0.28 6.73
N ARG A 467 21.17 -0.72 7.57
CA ARG A 467 22.59 -0.41 7.40
C ARG A 467 23.46 -1.66 7.36
N ASP A 468 24.35 -1.72 6.39
CA ASP A 468 25.35 -2.78 6.27
C ASP A 468 26.54 -2.58 7.23
N LYS A 469 27.56 -3.45 7.15
CA LYS A 469 28.80 -3.31 7.97
C LYS A 469 29.55 -1.99 7.74
N SER A 470 29.41 -1.38 6.57
CA SER A 470 30.05 -0.11 6.20
C SER A 470 29.16 1.10 6.56
N GLY A 471 27.96 0.86 7.08
CA GLY A 471 26.97 1.89 7.39
C GLY A 471 26.16 2.37 6.19
N LEU A 472 26.28 1.70 5.03
CA LEU A 472 25.58 2.04 3.79
C LEU A 472 24.12 1.60 3.84
N SER A 473 23.22 2.49 3.43
CA SER A 473 21.77 2.27 3.32
C SER A 473 21.34 1.86 1.90
N PRO A 474 20.13 1.32 1.70
CA PRO A 474 19.58 1.09 0.37
C PRO A 474 19.63 2.34 -0.52
N LEU A 475 19.33 3.52 0.05
CA LEU A 475 19.42 4.80 -0.67
C LEU A 475 20.86 5.11 -1.11
N SER A 476 21.85 4.87 -0.24
CA SER A 476 23.26 5.09 -0.60
C SER A 476 23.71 4.19 -1.76
N TYR A 477 23.25 2.95 -1.82
CA TYR A 477 23.54 2.03 -2.93
C TYR A 477 22.85 2.45 -4.22
N ALA A 478 21.56 2.76 -4.16
CA ALA A 478 20.82 3.21 -5.34
C ALA A 478 21.41 4.50 -5.93
N ALA A 479 21.79 5.46 -5.08
CA ALA A 479 22.41 6.71 -5.50
C ALA A 479 23.83 6.48 -6.05
N ALA A 480 24.67 5.69 -5.38
CA ALA A 480 26.02 5.38 -5.85
C ALA A 480 26.06 4.67 -7.20
N MET A 481 25.03 3.86 -7.49
CA MET A 481 24.91 3.09 -8.72
C MET A 481 24.13 3.80 -9.84
N GLY A 482 23.59 5.01 -9.60
CA GLY A 482 22.88 5.77 -10.63
C GLY A 482 21.45 5.31 -10.90
N HIS A 483 20.81 4.57 -9.98
CA HIS A 483 19.45 4.03 -10.18
C HIS A 483 18.37 5.06 -9.83
N GLU A 484 18.18 6.07 -10.68
CA GLU A 484 17.26 7.20 -10.48
C GLU A 484 15.87 6.81 -9.99
N LYS A 485 15.22 5.83 -10.63
CA LYS A 485 13.86 5.42 -10.26
C LYS A 485 13.81 4.71 -8.91
N VAL A 486 14.83 3.92 -8.58
CA VAL A 486 14.92 3.30 -7.25
C VAL A 486 15.10 4.39 -6.19
N VAL A 487 15.92 5.40 -6.46
CA VAL A 487 16.04 6.56 -5.58
C VAL A 487 14.71 7.29 -5.45
N TRP A 488 13.97 7.50 -6.54
CA TRP A 488 12.65 8.11 -6.49
C TRP A 488 11.66 7.30 -5.62
N ILE A 489 11.62 5.97 -5.80
CA ILE A 489 10.79 5.06 -5.00
C ILE A 489 11.15 5.15 -3.51
N LEU A 490 12.44 5.16 -3.18
CA LEU A 490 12.91 5.26 -1.79
C LEU A 490 12.61 6.63 -1.17
N LEU A 491 12.78 7.72 -1.91
CA LEU A 491 12.50 9.09 -1.45
C LEU A 491 11.00 9.39 -1.32
N ALA A 492 10.13 8.64 -2.01
CA ALA A 492 8.68 8.77 -1.90
C ALA A 492 8.12 8.33 -0.53
N ARG A 493 8.92 7.61 0.27
CA ARG A 493 8.57 7.17 1.63
C ARG A 493 8.90 8.27 2.64
N SER A 494 7.95 8.57 3.54
CA SER A 494 8.10 9.67 4.51
C SER A 494 9.07 9.38 5.66
N ASP A 495 9.43 8.12 5.87
CA ASP A 495 10.36 7.66 6.92
C ASP A 495 11.81 7.51 6.44
N ILE A 496 12.12 7.90 5.20
CA ILE A 496 13.49 7.83 4.65
C ILE A 496 14.43 8.85 5.32
N GLU A 497 15.62 8.41 5.71
CA GLU A 497 16.71 9.26 6.19
C GLU A 497 17.63 9.67 5.03
N ALA A 498 17.23 10.68 4.24
CA ALA A 498 18.02 11.13 3.08
C ALA A 498 19.44 11.63 3.44
N ASN A 499 19.63 12.11 4.67
CA ASN A 499 20.87 12.71 5.18
C ASN A 499 21.72 11.77 6.02
N SER A 500 21.36 10.49 6.04
CA SER A 500 22.03 9.51 6.87
C SER A 500 23.49 9.34 6.42
N GLN A 501 24.43 9.39 7.37
CA GLN A 501 25.86 9.23 7.13
C GLN A 501 26.31 7.77 7.31
N ASP A 502 27.20 7.28 6.45
CA ASP A 502 27.83 5.97 6.63
C ASP A 502 29.01 6.00 7.63
N ALA A 503 29.72 4.89 7.81
CA ALA A 503 30.85 4.82 8.75
C ALA A 503 32.01 5.78 8.39
N GLY A 504 32.10 6.22 7.12
CA GLY A 504 33.06 7.21 6.62
C GLY A 504 32.50 8.63 6.58
N LYS A 505 31.36 8.90 7.25
CA LYS A 505 30.61 10.16 7.24
C LYS A 505 30.04 10.57 5.87
N ARG A 506 29.97 9.66 4.89
CA ARG A 506 29.46 9.98 3.54
C ARG A 506 27.93 9.94 3.51
N THR A 507 27.32 10.84 2.74
CA THR A 507 25.89 10.80 2.40
C THR A 507 25.68 10.25 0.98
N ALA A 508 24.43 10.00 0.59
CA ALA A 508 24.08 9.45 -0.72
C ALA A 508 24.36 10.39 -1.92
N MET A 509 24.78 11.64 -1.70
CA MET A 509 24.90 12.71 -2.71
C MET A 509 26.15 12.61 -3.62
N GLY A 510 26.72 11.42 -3.81
CA GLY A 510 28.03 11.24 -4.47
C GLY A 510 28.04 11.16 -6.01
N GLN A 511 26.89 11.21 -6.70
CA GLN A 511 26.77 10.94 -8.15
C GLN A 511 25.94 12.01 -8.88
N ASP A 512 26.43 12.45 -10.04
CA ASP A 512 25.98 13.68 -10.71
C ASP A 512 24.52 13.61 -11.25
N ALA A 513 23.99 12.42 -11.54
CA ALA A 513 22.65 12.25 -12.13
C ALA A 513 21.48 12.26 -11.11
N ILE A 514 21.74 12.22 -9.80
CA ILE A 514 20.68 12.01 -8.78
C ILE A 514 20.62 13.14 -7.74
N VAL A 515 21.54 14.10 -7.80
CA VAL A 515 21.64 15.18 -6.79
C VAL A 515 20.39 16.05 -6.76
N GLU A 516 19.80 16.42 -7.91
CA GLU A 516 18.57 17.23 -7.94
C GLU A 516 17.40 16.51 -7.24
N LEU A 517 17.28 15.19 -7.42
CA LEU A 517 16.25 14.38 -6.75
C LEU A 517 16.48 14.31 -5.24
N LEU A 518 17.72 14.12 -4.81
CA LEU A 518 18.09 14.10 -3.39
C LEU A 518 17.84 15.47 -2.72
N LEU A 519 18.24 16.58 -3.38
CA LEU A 519 18.03 17.94 -2.90
C LEU A 519 16.54 18.28 -2.76
N LYS A 520 15.70 17.93 -3.76
CA LYS A 520 14.24 18.08 -3.68
C LYS A 520 13.62 17.32 -2.52
N ALA A 521 14.22 16.21 -2.12
CA ALA A 521 13.78 15.41 -0.98
C ALA A 521 14.37 15.87 0.37
N GLY A 522 15.04 17.03 0.41
CA GLY A 522 15.59 17.62 1.63
C GLY A 522 16.96 17.08 2.02
N ALA A 523 17.72 16.54 1.06
CA ALA A 523 19.12 16.21 1.31
C ALA A 523 19.94 17.48 1.59
N ASP A 524 20.85 17.42 2.56
CA ASP A 524 21.66 18.54 3.02
C ASP A 524 22.75 18.87 1.99
N PRO A 525 22.67 20.01 1.28
CA PRO A 525 23.68 20.41 0.30
C PRO A 525 25.06 20.67 0.93
N CYS A 526 25.14 20.82 2.25
CA CYS A 526 26.36 21.04 3.01
C CYS A 526 26.93 19.77 3.64
N ALA A 527 26.37 18.59 3.34
CA ALA A 527 26.82 17.33 3.91
C ALA A 527 28.33 17.12 3.72
N VAL A 528 29.07 16.81 4.79
CA VAL A 528 30.53 16.63 4.73
C VAL A 528 30.89 15.14 4.66
N GLY A 529 31.63 14.71 3.63
CA GLY A 529 32.22 13.38 3.55
C GLY A 529 33.75 13.47 3.40
N TYR A 530 34.54 12.82 4.27
CA TYR A 530 36.01 12.93 4.27
C TYR A 530 36.57 14.38 4.16
N ASP A 531 35.99 15.31 4.92
CA ASP A 531 36.33 16.75 4.93
C ASP A 531 36.12 17.47 3.58
N THR A 532 35.30 16.92 2.68
CA THR A 532 34.88 17.56 1.43
C THR A 532 33.37 17.78 1.40
N THR A 533 32.92 18.78 0.64
CA THR A 533 31.49 19.10 0.42
C THR A 533 31.07 18.71 -1.00
N PRO A 534 29.77 18.44 -1.26
CA PRO A 534 29.23 18.23 -2.60
C PRO A 534 29.61 19.35 -3.56
N LEU A 535 29.56 20.60 -3.08
CA LEU A 535 29.93 21.79 -3.85
C LEU A 535 31.41 21.75 -4.25
N TRP A 536 32.31 21.37 -3.35
CA TRP A 536 33.73 21.23 -3.69
C TRP A 536 33.97 20.16 -4.76
N CYS A 537 33.35 18.98 -4.63
CA CYS A 537 33.47 17.90 -5.62
C CYS A 537 33.00 18.35 -7.01
N ALA A 538 31.89 19.09 -7.08
CA ALA A 538 31.36 19.63 -8.33
C ALA A 538 32.33 20.64 -8.98
N VAL A 539 32.92 21.53 -8.17
CA VAL A 539 33.92 22.51 -8.65
C VAL A 539 35.19 21.85 -9.17
N VAL A 540 35.71 20.82 -8.48
CA VAL A 540 36.90 20.07 -8.93
C VAL A 540 36.66 19.37 -10.26
N LYS A 541 35.46 18.82 -10.47
CA LYS A 541 35.07 18.18 -11.73
C LYS A 541 34.80 19.18 -12.86
N GLY A 542 34.55 20.45 -12.56
CA GLY A 542 34.10 21.45 -13.53
C GLY A 542 32.62 21.28 -13.92
N ASP A 543 31.79 20.69 -13.07
CA ASP A 543 30.37 20.45 -13.35
C ASP A 543 29.52 21.70 -13.05
N GLU A 544 29.42 22.58 -14.04
CA GLU A 544 28.68 23.86 -13.94
C GLU A 544 27.20 23.68 -13.56
N ALA A 545 26.56 22.62 -14.04
CA ALA A 545 25.14 22.35 -13.77
C ALA A 545 24.93 21.91 -12.32
N MET A 546 25.82 21.05 -11.82
CA MET A 546 25.81 20.60 -10.43
C MET A 546 26.10 21.75 -9.46
N VAL A 547 27.02 22.65 -9.82
CA VAL A 547 27.33 23.83 -9.00
C VAL A 547 26.10 24.73 -8.86
N GLU A 548 25.42 25.10 -9.95
CA GLU A 548 24.22 25.95 -9.86
C GLU A 548 23.13 25.27 -9.02
N ALA A 549 22.87 23.97 -9.24
CA ALA A 549 21.87 23.22 -8.48
C ALA A 549 22.18 23.19 -6.97
N LEU A 550 23.44 22.97 -6.58
CA LEU A 550 23.82 22.97 -5.16
C LEU A 550 23.69 24.37 -4.54
N LEU A 551 24.04 25.42 -5.27
CA LEU A 551 23.93 26.81 -4.81
C LEU A 551 22.46 27.25 -4.65
N GLU A 552 21.56 26.89 -5.57
CA GLU A 552 20.12 27.16 -5.47
C GLU A 552 19.49 26.57 -4.20
N TYR A 553 20.00 25.43 -3.73
CA TYR A 553 19.53 24.77 -2.50
C TYR A 553 20.30 25.21 -1.24
N GLY A 554 21.22 26.17 -1.35
CA GLY A 554 21.89 26.80 -0.22
C GLY A 554 23.21 26.15 0.21
N ALA A 555 23.96 25.54 -0.71
CA ALA A 555 25.31 25.05 -0.42
C ALA A 555 26.22 26.17 0.11
N ASN A 556 27.02 25.86 1.13
CA ASN A 556 27.93 26.83 1.74
C ASN A 556 29.14 27.13 0.84
N THR A 557 29.16 28.32 0.24
CA THR A 557 30.27 28.83 -0.59
C THR A 557 31.56 29.05 0.20
N GLU A 558 31.44 29.32 1.50
CA GLU A 558 32.55 29.63 2.40
C GLU A 558 33.12 28.39 3.11
N ALA A 559 32.74 27.19 2.66
CA ALA A 559 33.26 25.94 3.20
C ALA A 559 34.78 25.87 2.98
N LYS A 560 35.53 25.90 4.09
CA LYS A 560 36.98 25.70 4.09
C LYS A 560 37.28 24.21 4.06
N ILE A 561 37.95 23.78 3.01
CA ILE A 561 38.41 22.40 2.86
C ILE A 561 39.88 22.28 3.29
N LYS A 562 40.50 21.12 3.06
CA LYS A 562 41.93 20.89 3.35
C LYS A 562 42.79 22.00 2.70
N GLU A 563 43.78 22.52 3.44
CA GLU A 563 44.59 23.72 3.12
C GLU A 563 43.93 25.08 3.37
N GLY A 564 42.74 25.14 3.98
CA GLY A 564 42.15 26.39 4.48
C GLY A 564 41.57 27.34 3.42
N LYS A 565 41.67 26.97 2.14
CA LYS A 565 41.13 27.67 0.97
C LYS A 565 39.63 27.38 0.80
N THR A 566 38.86 28.36 0.31
CA THR A 566 37.45 28.15 -0.05
C THR A 566 37.28 27.51 -1.43
N VAL A 567 36.04 27.10 -1.73
CA VAL A 567 35.62 26.61 -3.04
C VAL A 567 35.89 27.63 -4.16
N LEU A 568 35.70 28.93 -3.89
CA LEU A 568 35.94 30.00 -4.87
C LEU A 568 37.42 30.08 -5.27
N PHE A 569 38.32 29.96 -4.29
CA PHE A 569 39.76 29.96 -4.53
C PHE A 569 40.20 28.80 -5.44
N TYR A 570 39.61 27.61 -5.24
CA TYR A 570 39.87 26.45 -6.10
C TYR A 570 39.30 26.64 -7.51
N ALA A 571 38.10 27.18 -7.65
CA ALA A 571 37.50 27.45 -8.96
C ALA A 571 38.38 28.40 -9.81
N VAL A 572 38.96 29.43 -9.17
CA VAL A 572 39.94 30.32 -9.81
C VAL A 572 41.20 29.55 -10.18
N SER A 573 41.77 28.78 -9.25
CA SER A 573 43.01 28.02 -9.50
C SER A 573 42.89 26.98 -10.61
N LEU A 574 41.68 26.46 -10.86
CA LEU A 574 41.38 25.52 -11.93
C LEU A 574 41.00 26.20 -13.27
N GLY A 575 40.83 27.53 -13.29
CA GLY A 575 40.46 28.27 -14.49
C GLY A 575 38.98 28.17 -14.87
N HIS A 576 38.10 27.73 -13.96
CA HIS A 576 36.67 27.51 -14.24
C HIS A 576 35.85 28.82 -14.20
N GLY A 577 36.02 29.69 -15.20
CA GLY A 577 35.41 31.04 -15.23
C GLY A 577 33.89 31.07 -15.06
N SER A 578 33.14 30.14 -15.66
CA SER A 578 31.69 30.03 -15.47
C SER A 578 31.31 29.74 -14.01
N ILE A 579 32.00 28.79 -13.37
CA ILE A 579 31.80 28.41 -11.97
C ILE A 579 32.15 29.58 -11.04
N VAL A 580 33.22 30.33 -11.34
CA VAL A 580 33.57 31.55 -10.57
C VAL A 580 32.42 32.56 -10.64
N ARG A 581 31.83 32.80 -11.81
CA ARG A 581 30.64 33.68 -11.92
C ARG A 581 29.45 33.17 -11.10
N GLN A 582 29.18 31.86 -11.13
CA GLN A 582 28.10 31.25 -10.34
C GLN A 582 28.33 31.46 -8.84
N LEU A 583 29.52 31.15 -8.34
CA LEU A 583 29.87 31.30 -6.92
C LEU A 583 29.77 32.76 -6.46
N LEU A 584 30.27 33.72 -7.25
CA LEU A 584 30.20 35.15 -6.94
C LEU A 584 28.76 35.67 -6.94
N LYS A 585 27.95 35.27 -7.93
CA LYS A 585 26.52 35.60 -8.00
C LYS A 585 25.76 35.12 -6.76
N HIS A 586 26.14 33.96 -6.22
CA HIS A 586 25.56 33.38 -5.00
C HIS A 586 26.26 33.84 -3.70
N GLY A 587 27.06 34.90 -3.76
CA GLY A 587 27.56 35.63 -2.59
C GLY A 587 28.88 35.11 -2.00
N ALA A 588 29.66 34.32 -2.75
CA ALA A 588 30.98 33.89 -2.32
C ALA A 588 31.92 35.10 -2.08
N ASN A 589 32.74 35.03 -1.03
CA ASN A 589 33.60 36.14 -0.62
C ASN A 589 34.79 36.34 -1.57
N LYS A 590 34.67 37.32 -2.48
CA LYS A 590 35.74 37.71 -3.40
C LYS A 590 36.97 38.38 -2.75
N GLU A 591 36.84 38.84 -1.51
CA GLU A 591 37.92 39.51 -0.76
C GLU A 591 38.73 38.53 0.11
N GLU A 592 38.53 37.22 -0.07
CA GLU A 592 39.29 36.19 0.61
C GLU A 592 40.79 36.31 0.36
N ARG A 593 41.54 35.94 1.40
CA ARG A 593 42.99 35.78 1.33
C ARG A 593 43.38 34.40 1.81
N ASP A 594 44.32 33.79 1.10
CA ASP A 594 44.94 32.53 1.51
C ASP A 594 45.96 32.74 2.64
N GLU A 595 46.67 31.66 2.99
CA GLU A 595 47.71 31.69 4.01
C GLU A 595 48.89 32.61 3.66
N ASP A 596 49.12 32.98 2.40
CA ASP A 596 50.17 33.90 1.97
C ASP A 596 49.66 35.35 1.79
N GLY A 597 48.38 35.57 2.08
CA GLY A 597 47.72 36.86 1.94
C GLY A 597 47.30 37.17 0.50
N TRP A 598 47.37 36.18 -0.40
CA TRP A 598 47.02 36.35 -1.80
C TRP A 598 45.52 36.49 -1.95
N THR A 599 45.09 37.50 -2.69
CA THR A 599 43.71 37.61 -3.17
C THR A 599 43.50 36.70 -4.39
N LEU A 600 42.24 36.49 -4.77
CA LEU A 600 41.89 35.75 -5.99
C LEU A 600 42.59 36.31 -7.23
N LEU A 601 42.72 37.64 -7.32
CA LEU A 601 43.41 38.31 -8.43
C LEU A 601 44.91 38.01 -8.43
N ILE A 602 45.58 38.04 -7.27
CA ILE A 602 47.01 37.69 -7.17
C ILE A 602 47.24 36.22 -7.57
N ALA A 603 46.37 35.32 -7.12
CA ALA A 603 46.44 33.91 -7.50
C ALA A 603 46.25 33.74 -9.02
N ALA A 604 45.24 34.38 -9.61
CA ALA A 604 44.98 34.31 -11.04
C ALA A 604 46.13 34.90 -11.88
N VAL A 605 46.71 36.02 -11.46
CA VAL A 605 47.88 36.64 -12.12
C VAL A 605 49.07 35.69 -12.08
N SER A 606 49.30 35.01 -10.97
CA SER A 606 50.45 34.12 -10.82
C SER A 606 50.29 32.81 -11.60
N ILE A 607 49.06 32.35 -11.81
CA ILE A 607 48.76 31.06 -12.48
C ILE A 607 48.56 31.22 -13.99
N PHE A 608 47.87 32.28 -14.43
CA PHE A 608 47.38 32.43 -15.81
C PHE A 608 48.06 33.56 -16.60
N ALA A 609 49.13 34.18 -16.09
CA ALA A 609 49.74 35.31 -16.78
C ALA A 609 50.35 34.96 -18.15
N ASP A 610 50.67 33.70 -18.45
CA ASP A 610 51.19 33.27 -19.77
C ASP A 610 50.11 32.80 -20.75
N THR A 611 48.83 32.74 -20.34
CA THR A 611 47.76 32.26 -21.20
C THR A 611 47.21 33.37 -22.10
N THR A 612 47.03 33.08 -23.39
CA THR A 612 46.49 34.03 -24.38
C THR A 612 45.06 34.48 -24.05
N ASP A 613 44.32 33.69 -23.27
CA ASP A 613 43.02 34.06 -22.68
C ASP A 613 43.24 34.66 -21.29
N SER A 614 43.10 35.98 -21.19
CA SER A 614 43.06 36.71 -19.92
C SER A 614 41.66 36.70 -19.29
N ASP A 615 40.75 35.84 -19.76
CA ASP A 615 39.34 35.79 -19.38
C ASP A 615 39.10 35.70 -17.88
N MET A 616 39.92 34.94 -17.13
CA MET A 616 39.80 34.84 -15.67
C MET A 616 40.23 36.15 -14.98
N LEU A 617 41.28 36.82 -15.49
CA LEU A 617 41.74 38.10 -14.96
C LEU A 617 40.71 39.19 -15.23
N GLU A 618 40.19 39.26 -16.46
CA GLU A 618 39.14 40.20 -16.86
C GLU A 618 37.88 39.99 -16.02
N LEU A 619 37.45 38.73 -15.85
CA LEU A 619 36.32 38.37 -14.99
C LEU A 619 36.50 38.90 -13.57
N LEU A 620 37.62 38.60 -12.91
CA LEU A 620 37.84 39.03 -11.52
C LEU A 620 37.90 40.56 -11.41
N LEU A 621 38.52 41.23 -12.37
CA LEU A 621 38.61 42.70 -12.40
C LEU A 621 37.25 43.35 -12.68
N ASP A 622 36.41 42.76 -13.55
CA ASP A 622 35.04 43.23 -13.83
C ASP A 622 34.12 43.03 -12.63
N GLU A 623 34.34 41.96 -11.86
CA GLU A 623 33.70 41.71 -10.55
C GLU A 623 34.29 42.59 -9.43
N GLY A 624 35.19 43.51 -9.77
CA GLY A 624 35.70 44.56 -8.87
C GLY A 624 36.78 44.08 -7.90
N ALA A 625 37.58 43.07 -8.26
CA ALA A 625 38.76 42.71 -7.49
C ALA A 625 39.72 43.89 -7.35
N ASP A 626 40.25 44.10 -6.14
CA ASP A 626 41.17 45.19 -5.84
C ASP A 626 42.51 45.00 -6.57
N VAL A 627 42.75 45.84 -7.57
CA VAL A 627 43.98 45.87 -8.38
C VAL A 627 45.23 46.26 -7.58
N GLU A 628 45.03 46.90 -6.41
CA GLU A 628 46.09 47.35 -5.49
C GLU A 628 46.22 46.47 -4.25
N ALA A 629 45.51 45.33 -4.21
CA ALA A 629 45.57 44.42 -3.07
C ALA A 629 47.01 43.98 -2.81
N LYS A 630 47.43 44.02 -1.54
CA LYS A 630 48.79 43.64 -1.16
C LYS A 630 48.83 42.25 -0.51
N ASP A 631 49.77 41.41 -0.92
CA ASP A 631 50.08 40.16 -0.21
C ASP A 631 50.82 40.43 1.13
N LYS A 632 51.25 39.37 1.82
CA LYS A 632 52.00 39.48 3.07
C LYS A 632 53.35 40.20 2.93
N ASP A 633 53.97 40.22 1.76
CA ASP A 633 55.22 40.93 1.49
C ASP A 633 54.99 42.36 0.97
N GLY A 634 53.72 42.73 0.78
CA GLY A 634 53.32 44.04 0.27
C GLY A 634 53.28 44.12 -1.26
N ASN A 635 53.45 43.01 -1.98
CA ASN A 635 53.43 43.02 -3.44
C ASN A 635 51.98 43.16 -3.95
N THR A 636 51.80 43.97 -4.99
CA THR A 636 50.51 44.14 -5.70
C THR A 636 50.36 43.13 -6.85
N PRO A 637 49.14 42.91 -7.38
CA PRO A 637 48.93 42.16 -8.61
C PRO A 637 49.88 42.57 -9.74
N LEU A 638 50.13 43.88 -9.91
CA LEU A 638 51.05 44.38 -10.95
C LEU A 638 52.49 43.90 -10.74
N MET A 639 52.95 43.74 -9.49
CA MET A 639 54.27 43.19 -9.18
C MET A 639 54.36 41.69 -9.46
N HIS A 640 53.29 40.93 -9.22
CA HIS A 640 53.21 39.50 -9.55
C HIS A 640 53.11 39.26 -11.06
N GLY A 641 52.45 40.14 -11.79
CA GLY A 641 52.29 40.09 -13.26
C GLY A 641 53.36 40.84 -14.05
N ALA A 642 54.39 41.38 -13.39
CA ALA A 642 55.41 42.23 -14.00
C ALA A 642 56.29 41.52 -15.04
N TRP A 643 56.16 40.21 -15.19
CA TRP A 643 56.87 39.40 -16.19
C TRP A 643 56.08 39.16 -17.47
N CYS A 644 54.79 39.54 -17.52
CA CYS A 644 53.93 39.38 -18.69
C CYS A 644 53.39 40.73 -19.19
N LEU A 645 53.62 41.02 -20.48
CA LEU A 645 53.16 42.24 -21.12
C LEU A 645 51.63 42.36 -21.18
N THR A 646 50.93 41.27 -21.47
CA THR A 646 49.46 41.29 -21.58
C THR A 646 48.82 41.57 -20.23
N THR A 647 49.26 40.87 -19.18
CA THR A 647 48.79 41.06 -17.81
C THR A 647 49.13 42.46 -17.28
N ALA A 648 50.36 42.93 -17.51
CA ALA A 648 50.78 44.28 -17.12
C ALA A 648 49.95 45.38 -17.78
N LYS A 649 49.66 45.25 -19.10
CA LYS A 649 48.77 46.18 -19.82
C LYS A 649 47.36 46.17 -19.24
N LEU A 650 46.80 44.98 -18.98
CA LEU A 650 45.46 44.84 -18.43
C LEU A 650 45.35 45.51 -17.04
N LEU A 651 46.28 45.21 -16.13
CA LEU A 651 46.27 45.77 -14.78
C LEU A 651 46.45 47.30 -14.78
N LEU A 652 47.36 47.83 -15.59
CA LEU A 652 47.52 49.28 -15.76
C LEU A 652 46.25 49.93 -16.34
N ALA A 653 45.61 49.30 -17.32
CA ALA A 653 44.34 49.78 -17.86
C ALA A 653 43.20 49.79 -16.83
N ARG A 654 43.26 48.92 -15.81
CA ARG A 654 42.35 48.92 -14.66
C ARG A 654 42.81 49.79 -13.48
N GLY A 655 43.86 50.61 -13.68
CA GLY A 655 44.29 51.63 -12.72
C GLY A 655 45.35 51.17 -11.72
N ALA A 656 46.11 50.12 -12.01
CA ALA A 656 47.22 49.70 -11.16
C ALA A 656 48.30 50.79 -11.01
N GLU A 657 48.77 51.02 -9.79
CA GLU A 657 49.79 52.01 -9.47
C GLU A 657 51.18 51.50 -9.87
N VAL A 658 51.72 52.06 -10.95
CA VAL A 658 53.01 51.63 -11.53
C VAL A 658 54.20 51.84 -10.58
N ASN A 659 54.06 52.75 -9.60
CA ASN A 659 55.07 53.05 -8.58
C ASN A 659 54.74 52.48 -7.20
N ALA A 660 53.82 51.51 -7.11
CA ALA A 660 53.51 50.84 -5.85
C ALA A 660 54.79 50.26 -5.22
N ARG A 661 54.84 50.23 -3.88
CA ARG A 661 55.98 49.71 -3.11
C ARG A 661 55.56 48.58 -2.20
N SER A 662 56.33 47.49 -2.25
CA SER A 662 56.23 46.39 -1.30
C SER A 662 56.81 46.79 0.06
N LYS A 663 56.72 45.91 1.06
CA LYS A 663 57.32 46.15 2.39
C LYS A 663 58.83 46.33 2.33
N HIS A 664 59.46 45.72 1.33
CA HIS A 664 60.89 45.81 1.04
C HIS A 664 61.25 46.97 0.09
N GLY A 665 60.28 47.82 -0.25
CA GLY A 665 60.47 48.94 -1.17
C GLY A 665 60.61 48.54 -2.64
N VAL A 666 60.32 47.29 -3.00
CA VAL A 666 60.38 46.79 -4.38
C VAL A 666 59.21 47.38 -5.18
N THR A 667 59.48 47.87 -6.39
CA THR A 667 58.49 48.42 -7.33
C THR A 667 58.15 47.43 -8.46
N PRO A 668 57.01 47.59 -9.16
CA PRO A 668 56.72 46.82 -10.37
C PRO A 668 57.85 46.88 -11.41
N LEU A 669 58.47 48.05 -11.59
CA LEU A 669 59.62 48.24 -12.49
C LEU A 669 60.84 47.41 -12.08
N MET A 670 61.14 47.31 -10.79
CA MET A 670 62.21 46.43 -10.30
C MET A 670 61.92 44.95 -10.55
N LYS A 671 60.66 44.51 -10.34
CA LYS A 671 60.25 43.15 -10.69
C LYS A 671 60.39 42.90 -12.20
N ALA A 672 59.89 43.81 -13.04
CA ALA A 672 59.97 43.67 -14.49
C ALA A 672 61.43 43.57 -14.99
N ALA A 673 62.33 44.41 -14.47
CA ALA A 673 63.75 44.41 -14.84
C ALA A 673 64.46 43.11 -14.43
N PHE A 674 64.01 42.45 -13.36
CA PHE A 674 64.56 41.19 -12.89
C PHE A 674 64.26 40.01 -13.84
N TYR A 675 63.16 40.04 -14.60
CA TYR A 675 62.85 38.96 -15.55
C TYR A 675 63.63 39.12 -16.86
N LYS A 676 64.11 38.01 -17.43
CA LYS A 676 64.80 38.00 -18.72
C LYS A 676 63.82 38.26 -19.87
N GLU A 677 64.31 38.83 -20.97
CA GLU A 677 63.53 39.09 -22.19
C GLU A 677 62.27 39.96 -21.98
N ASN A 678 62.24 40.73 -20.89
CA ASN A 678 61.06 41.47 -20.44
C ASN A 678 61.13 42.99 -20.73
N ALA A 679 61.92 43.38 -21.74
CA ALA A 679 62.18 44.78 -22.09
C ALA A 679 60.91 45.55 -22.48
N ASP A 680 59.92 44.88 -23.08
CA ASP A 680 58.65 45.49 -23.45
C ASP A 680 57.81 45.89 -22.25
N VAL A 681 57.84 45.12 -21.15
CA VAL A 681 57.13 45.48 -19.90
C VAL A 681 57.86 46.63 -19.19
N VAL A 682 59.19 46.60 -19.17
CA VAL A 682 60.01 47.71 -18.65
C VAL A 682 59.69 49.00 -19.41
N LYS A 683 59.63 48.93 -20.74
CA LYS A 683 59.24 50.07 -21.59
C LYS A 683 57.82 50.55 -21.27
N LEU A 684 56.85 49.63 -21.19
CA LEU A 684 55.46 49.94 -20.86
C LEU A 684 55.37 50.70 -19.52
N PHE A 685 56.07 50.23 -18.48
CA PHE A 685 56.06 50.85 -17.17
C PHE A 685 56.67 52.25 -17.17
N LEU A 686 57.79 52.45 -17.89
CA LEU A 686 58.40 53.78 -18.06
C LEU A 686 57.46 54.75 -18.80
N GLU A 687 56.76 54.27 -19.84
CA GLU A 687 55.75 55.06 -20.57
C GLU A 687 54.55 55.46 -19.67
N HIS A 688 54.24 54.66 -18.64
CA HIS A 688 53.21 54.94 -17.65
C HIS A 688 53.73 55.73 -16.43
N GLY A 689 54.97 56.23 -16.46
CA GLY A 689 55.54 57.08 -15.43
C GLY A 689 56.20 56.35 -14.26
N ALA A 690 56.66 55.12 -14.46
CA ALA A 690 57.47 54.42 -13.46
C ALA A 690 58.78 55.15 -13.17
N ASP A 691 59.13 55.34 -11.89
CA ASP A 691 60.37 55.98 -11.46
C ASP A 691 61.55 54.99 -11.55
N PRO A 692 62.49 55.16 -12.51
CA PRO A 692 63.66 54.28 -12.65
C PRO A 692 64.69 54.48 -11.53
N THR A 693 64.60 55.59 -10.78
CA THR A 693 65.54 55.96 -9.72
C THR A 693 65.11 55.48 -8.33
N ALA A 694 63.88 54.97 -8.22
CA ALA A 694 63.37 54.37 -6.99
C ALA A 694 64.34 53.28 -6.48
N LYS A 695 64.53 53.24 -5.16
CA LYS A 695 65.42 52.30 -4.47
C LYS A 695 64.64 51.39 -3.54
N ASP A 696 65.01 50.11 -3.49
CA ASP A 696 64.51 49.16 -2.51
C ASP A 696 65.22 49.32 -1.14
N GLU A 697 64.88 48.49 -0.16
CA GLU A 697 65.50 48.51 1.18
C GLU A 697 67.01 48.22 1.18
N SER A 698 67.53 47.63 0.09
CA SER A 698 68.94 47.32 -0.12
C SER A 698 69.66 48.37 -0.99
N ASP A 699 69.03 49.54 -1.18
CA ASP A 699 69.52 50.65 -2.02
C ASP A 699 69.65 50.30 -3.52
N ARG A 700 69.00 49.22 -3.97
CA ARG A 700 69.05 48.75 -5.37
C ARG A 700 67.97 49.43 -6.20
N THR A 701 68.35 49.91 -7.39
CA THR A 701 67.43 50.44 -8.41
C THR A 701 67.01 49.34 -9.40
N ALA A 702 66.00 49.60 -10.23
CA ALA A 702 65.63 48.68 -11.32
C ALA A 702 66.82 48.38 -12.25
N ALA A 703 67.64 49.39 -12.56
CA ALA A 703 68.83 49.20 -13.42
C ALA A 703 69.88 48.29 -12.78
N SER A 704 70.06 48.36 -11.46
CA SER A 704 71.00 47.48 -10.74
C SER A 704 70.53 46.02 -10.65
N GLN A 705 69.24 45.77 -10.90
CA GLN A 705 68.61 44.45 -10.86
C GLN A 705 68.28 43.91 -12.26
N ALA A 706 68.59 44.66 -13.31
CA ALA A 706 68.26 44.29 -14.68
C ALA A 706 69.06 43.05 -15.12
N ASN A 707 68.34 41.98 -15.49
CA ASN A 707 68.95 40.73 -15.95
C ASN A 707 69.09 40.63 -17.49
N ASP A 708 68.70 41.70 -18.20
CA ASP A 708 68.71 41.79 -19.66
C ASP A 708 69.29 43.14 -20.13
N GLU A 709 70.12 43.11 -21.18
CA GLU A 709 70.81 44.29 -21.70
C GLU A 709 69.85 45.31 -22.33
N ALA A 710 68.77 44.86 -22.98
CA ALA A 710 67.78 45.75 -23.57
C ALA A 710 66.97 46.48 -22.49
N ALA A 711 66.60 45.78 -21.41
CA ALA A 711 65.96 46.41 -20.24
C ALA A 711 66.89 47.43 -19.56
N LEU A 712 68.18 47.10 -19.41
CA LEU A 712 69.19 47.99 -18.83
C LEU A 712 69.37 49.28 -19.65
N ILE A 713 69.40 49.18 -20.99
CA ILE A 713 69.51 50.33 -21.89
C ILE A 713 68.30 51.27 -21.73
N LEU A 714 67.08 50.72 -21.68
CA LEU A 714 65.85 51.51 -21.48
C LEU A 714 65.86 52.27 -20.15
N LEU A 715 66.25 51.60 -19.06
CA LEU A 715 66.30 52.18 -17.72
C LEU A 715 67.33 53.32 -17.61
N ARG A 716 68.51 53.16 -18.24
CA ARG A 716 69.55 54.21 -18.29
C ARG A 716 69.10 55.41 -19.12
N GLY A 717 68.48 55.17 -20.28
CA GLY A 717 68.01 56.24 -21.17
C GLY A 717 66.94 57.14 -20.54
N TYR A 718 66.03 56.59 -19.74
CA TYR A 718 65.01 57.38 -19.03
C TYR A 718 65.55 58.10 -17.78
N SER A 719 66.58 57.56 -17.13
CA SER A 719 67.23 58.17 -15.95
C SER A 719 68.08 59.39 -16.30
N GLU A 720 68.54 59.51 -17.55
CA GLU A 720 69.38 60.63 -18.03
C GLU A 720 68.55 61.78 -18.66
N GLY A 721 67.25 61.55 -18.93
CA GLY A 721 66.37 62.48 -19.65
C GLY A 721 65.20 63.07 -18.84
N SER A 722 65.12 62.82 -17.52
CA SER A 722 64.08 63.33 -16.63
C SER A 722 64.56 64.43 -15.68
#